data_AF-A0A0R1EZ12-F1
#
_entry.id   AF-A0A0R1EZ12-F1
#
_cell.length_a   1.000
_cell.length_b   1.000
_cell.length_c   1.000
_cell.angle_alpha   90.00
_cell.angle_beta   90.00
_cell.angle_gamma   90.00
#
_symmetry.space_group_name_H-M   'P 1'
#
loop_
_entity.id
_entity.type
_entity.pdbx_description
1 polymer ?
#
loop_
_entity_poly.entity_id
_entity_poly.type
_entity_poly.pdbx_seq_one_letter_code
_entity_poly.pdbx_strand_id
1 'polypeptide(L)'
;MIRFIKRHYPLLLSFWIPFLLMGGYFAARQMFPFGHSSLLTVDLGQQYIDFFAFYRDTLLHHPSQILYSFSKAIGGDMLGVWAYYLFSPFNLLLLLTPGKWLTAGIMLMTLMKYGCAGLSFAWLLKKTKTASGLYIPALATSYALMGWMIANQLNLIWLDAVVILPLIILAVERLFTGASYIGYSLILAAALIINYYMSYMICLFLATYILWALTRHFKNWRQTGQVLGKFVLGSLLGAAAAAVVLLPTFYSLTQSKAQYTVTKINWKLEYAPVKMLSKLVVGAFNFDQMPTGFPNLFVGSLVLCGFLLYFGLKTIPWRERIVAGLVTLFLGLSLCFEPLDLLWHAMQFPIWYPYRFSFVVCFWLVWLAAISLNHLTQLRLPAGIVLTLLFGAGLYYVWTNLKHFNYLNQTAVRLSLLFSIIALALLVFKAAPSPLVPFTFLALVVVEMGANAILSLNQISYVTQSDYADYTAALVKAVDKVKQRTSATDFYRLEKTFMRTKNDSMEANYNSASHFSSTFESRIPNFMGELGQPAGDGFIAYSNGTLFSDAFLGIKYYLARNANWIEPAERNNNPLLPPLTDKPDLSYYNQVAHTKQVTIYKNPYALNLGFAASNKILKPQTNTSYPTIYQANVLSALTGSDQYAALFTPQLFATVTYANVKQRKAPLTQTYRKINKKKAATITYTFTPQTNDPYYLTIGSNLNSKAVSFSVNGKALQQYDTFRDTVIVNLAAAQKGQPIKLTITLNQNEVWLKDFQLYHFDTTSFSQAIRQLQAEPWQLTKNQNINLSGQINITKRHQVMMTTIPAAAGWRATIDQKPVKIKRALDTFIAIPLTKGSHTVSLSYWPPYLTLGLVITGVTLSIDGLYYYYRKRCAQHRLF
;
A
#
# COMPACT_ATOMS: atom_id res chain seq x y z
N MET A 1 -10.89 -38.80 19.20
CA MET A 1 -11.53 -37.76 18.35
C MET A 1 -12.81 -37.17 18.98
N ILE A 2 -13.84 -37.96 19.31
CA ILE A 2 -15.15 -37.46 19.81
C ILE A 2 -15.04 -36.59 21.09
N ARG A 3 -14.25 -37.01 22.09
CA ARG A 3 -14.05 -36.21 23.33
C ARG A 3 -13.37 -34.86 23.07
N PHE A 4 -12.44 -34.80 22.11
CA PHE A 4 -11.79 -33.55 21.71
C PHE A 4 -12.80 -32.60 21.04
N ILE A 5 -13.60 -33.10 20.10
CA ILE A 5 -14.64 -32.32 19.42
C ILE A 5 -15.65 -31.80 20.45
N LYS A 6 -16.19 -32.65 21.34
CA LYS A 6 -17.12 -32.20 22.39
C LYS A 6 -16.54 -31.12 23.31
N ARG A 7 -15.23 -31.13 23.57
CA ARG A 7 -14.57 -30.11 24.40
C ARG A 7 -14.24 -28.82 23.64
N HIS A 8 -13.98 -28.91 22.33
CA HIS A 8 -13.44 -27.81 21.52
C HIS A 8 -14.37 -27.31 20.42
N TYR A 9 -15.59 -27.85 20.30
CA TYR A 9 -16.57 -27.43 19.28
C TYR A 9 -16.83 -25.93 19.24
N PRO A 10 -16.88 -25.14 20.35
CA PRO A 10 -17.13 -23.71 20.24
C PRO A 10 -16.00 -22.99 19.52
N LEU A 11 -14.75 -23.45 19.70
CA LEU A 11 -13.58 -22.91 19.00
C LEU A 11 -13.60 -23.28 17.52
N LEU A 12 -13.97 -24.52 17.18
CA LEU A 12 -14.11 -24.96 15.79
C LEU A 12 -15.18 -24.15 15.06
N LEU A 13 -16.35 -23.97 15.67
CA LEU A 13 -17.41 -23.13 15.11
C LEU A 13 -16.96 -21.66 14.96
N SER A 14 -16.20 -21.13 15.91
CA SER A 14 -15.69 -19.75 15.83
C SER A 14 -14.71 -19.52 14.69
N PHE A 15 -14.02 -20.57 14.22
CA PHE A 15 -13.20 -20.51 13.02
C PHE A 15 -14.05 -20.70 11.76
N TRP A 16 -14.82 -21.78 11.71
CA TRP A 16 -15.50 -22.20 10.49
C TRP A 16 -16.70 -21.33 10.12
N ILE A 17 -17.42 -20.75 11.07
CA ILE A 17 -18.58 -19.89 10.75
C ILE A 17 -18.15 -18.64 9.97
N PRO A 18 -17.20 -17.81 10.45
CA PRO A 18 -16.69 -16.67 9.67
C PRO A 18 -16.09 -17.10 8.32
N PHE A 19 -15.31 -18.18 8.32
CA PHE A 19 -14.68 -18.71 7.12
C PHE A 19 -15.71 -19.09 6.06
N LEU A 20 -16.74 -19.86 6.44
CA LEU A 20 -17.76 -20.36 5.51
C LEU A 20 -18.75 -19.27 5.11
N LEU A 21 -19.07 -18.31 5.97
CA LEU A 21 -19.91 -17.16 5.61
C LEU A 21 -19.26 -16.33 4.52
N MET A 22 -18.00 -15.93 4.72
CA MET A 22 -17.27 -15.15 3.72
C MET A 22 -16.92 -15.99 2.48
N GLY A 23 -16.60 -17.28 2.66
CA GLY A 23 -16.35 -18.20 1.56
C GLY A 23 -17.58 -18.40 0.68
N GLY A 24 -18.75 -18.57 1.30
CA GLY A 24 -20.04 -18.64 0.61
C GLY A 24 -20.39 -17.33 -0.10
N TYR A 25 -20.11 -16.17 0.52
CA TYR A 25 -20.27 -14.87 -0.14
C TYR A 25 -19.37 -14.76 -1.39
N PHE A 26 -18.09 -15.07 -1.28
CA PHE A 26 -17.16 -15.00 -2.41
C PHE A 26 -17.51 -16.01 -3.52
N ALA A 27 -17.95 -17.22 -3.16
CA ALA A 27 -18.45 -18.20 -4.12
C ALA A 27 -19.70 -17.69 -4.85
N ALA A 28 -20.67 -17.12 -4.13
CA ALA A 28 -21.88 -16.52 -4.72
C ALA A 28 -21.56 -15.32 -5.63
N ARG A 29 -20.46 -14.60 -5.36
CA ARG A 29 -19.94 -13.52 -6.20
C ARG A 29 -19.00 -14.01 -7.32
N GLN A 30 -18.90 -15.32 -7.53
CA GLN A 30 -18.07 -15.95 -8.58
C GLN A 30 -16.59 -15.53 -8.50
N MET A 31 -16.07 -15.32 -7.30
CA MET A 31 -14.66 -15.01 -7.07
C MET A 31 -13.80 -16.24 -7.37
N PHE A 32 -12.73 -16.07 -8.14
CA PHE A 32 -11.80 -17.15 -8.48
C PHE A 32 -11.27 -17.84 -7.19
N PRO A 33 -11.36 -19.18 -7.10
CA PRO A 33 -11.54 -20.16 -8.19
C PRO A 33 -13.00 -20.55 -8.51
N PHE A 34 -14.01 -19.97 -7.87
CA PHE A 34 -15.42 -20.32 -8.09
C PHE A 34 -16.02 -19.71 -9.37
N GLY A 35 -15.34 -18.76 -10.02
CA GLY A 35 -15.80 -18.16 -11.28
C GLY A 35 -14.84 -17.12 -11.85
N HIS A 36 -15.38 -16.14 -12.58
CA HIS A 36 -14.62 -15.19 -13.40
C HIS A 36 -14.25 -13.86 -12.70
N SER A 37 -14.74 -13.61 -11.48
CA SER A 37 -14.39 -12.42 -10.70
C SER A 37 -13.14 -12.68 -9.84
N SER A 38 -12.61 -11.65 -9.17
CA SER A 38 -11.48 -11.79 -8.24
C SER A 38 -11.66 -10.86 -7.03
N LEU A 39 -10.94 -11.09 -5.94
CA LEU A 39 -10.97 -10.18 -4.78
C LEU A 39 -10.23 -8.86 -5.05
N LEU A 40 -9.62 -8.71 -6.23
CA LEU A 40 -8.77 -7.57 -6.55
C LEU A 40 -9.62 -6.32 -6.73
N THR A 41 -9.32 -5.30 -5.93
CA THR A 41 -9.91 -3.97 -6.01
C THR A 41 -8.99 -3.00 -5.27
N VAL A 42 -9.05 -1.70 -5.62
CA VAL A 42 -8.24 -0.64 -5.00
C VAL A 42 -6.78 -1.07 -4.81
N ASP A 43 -6.19 -0.94 -3.62
CA ASP A 43 -4.78 -1.24 -3.35
C ASP A 43 -4.44 -2.73 -3.53
N LEU A 44 -5.39 -3.64 -3.26
CA LEU A 44 -5.16 -5.07 -3.47
C LEU A 44 -4.94 -5.41 -4.94
N GLY A 45 -5.68 -4.74 -5.84
CA GLY A 45 -5.52 -4.90 -7.29
C GLY A 45 -4.41 -4.04 -7.91
N GLN A 46 -4.14 -2.87 -7.35
CA GLN A 46 -3.18 -1.90 -7.90
C GLN A 46 -1.75 -2.02 -7.34
N GLN A 47 -1.56 -2.74 -6.23
CA GLN A 47 -0.28 -2.78 -5.52
C GLN A 47 0.00 -4.13 -4.83
N TYR A 48 -0.91 -4.65 -4.00
CA TYR A 48 -0.55 -5.77 -3.11
C TYR A 48 -0.35 -7.08 -3.84
N ILE A 49 -1.14 -7.37 -4.88
CA ILE A 49 -0.93 -8.58 -5.66
C ILE A 49 0.48 -8.65 -6.26
N ASP A 50 1.00 -7.52 -6.73
CA ASP A 50 2.35 -7.42 -7.29
C ASP A 50 3.42 -7.68 -6.22
N PHE A 51 3.20 -7.17 -5.01
CA PHE A 51 4.06 -7.46 -3.86
C PHE A 51 3.97 -8.93 -3.44
N PHE A 52 2.81 -9.56 -3.57
CA PHE A 52 2.62 -10.99 -3.26
C PHE A 52 3.29 -11.91 -4.29
N ALA A 53 3.24 -11.56 -5.58
CA ALA A 53 4.02 -12.25 -6.60
C ALA A 53 5.52 -12.10 -6.34
N PHE A 54 5.97 -10.88 -6.03
CA PHE A 54 7.36 -10.61 -5.66
C PHE A 54 7.80 -11.32 -4.39
N TYR A 55 6.96 -11.39 -3.37
CA TYR A 55 7.21 -12.15 -2.14
C TYR A 55 7.50 -13.62 -2.46
N ARG A 56 6.66 -14.23 -3.30
CA ARG A 56 6.82 -15.62 -3.71
C ARG A 56 8.15 -15.82 -4.45
N ASP A 57 8.44 -14.96 -5.43
CA ASP A 57 9.67 -15.07 -6.21
C ASP A 57 10.93 -14.83 -5.38
N THR A 58 10.89 -13.85 -4.47
CA THR A 58 11.98 -13.54 -3.53
C THR A 58 12.31 -14.75 -2.65
N LEU A 59 11.30 -15.38 -2.03
CA LEU A 59 11.53 -16.51 -1.13
C LEU A 59 11.96 -17.79 -1.85
N LEU A 60 11.48 -18.02 -3.07
CA LEU A 60 11.78 -19.24 -3.82
C LEU A 60 13.09 -19.16 -4.63
N HIS A 61 13.47 -17.98 -5.11
CA HIS A 61 14.56 -17.85 -6.09
C HIS A 61 15.59 -16.77 -5.74
N HIS A 62 15.19 -15.68 -5.07
CA HIS A 62 16.04 -14.48 -4.94
C HIS A 62 16.04 -13.85 -3.53
N PRO A 63 16.47 -14.56 -2.47
CA PRO A 63 16.31 -14.11 -1.08
C PRO A 63 17.00 -12.78 -0.75
N SER A 64 18.03 -12.38 -1.51
CA SER A 64 18.67 -11.06 -1.34
C SER A 64 17.72 -9.88 -1.64
N GLN A 65 16.64 -10.11 -2.38
CA GLN A 65 15.59 -9.11 -2.67
C GLN A 65 14.85 -8.63 -1.41
N ILE A 66 14.99 -9.33 -0.27
CA ILE A 66 14.45 -8.88 1.02
C ILE A 66 15.12 -7.56 1.45
N LEU A 67 16.39 -7.37 1.11
CA LEU A 67 17.17 -6.20 1.55
C LEU A 67 17.16 -5.07 0.53
N TYR A 68 17.33 -5.38 -0.75
CA TYR A 68 17.39 -4.40 -1.85
C TYR A 68 16.88 -5.00 -3.14
N SER A 69 16.17 -4.22 -3.96
CA SER A 69 15.65 -4.68 -5.25
C SER A 69 15.69 -3.61 -6.32
N PHE A 70 16.11 -4.00 -7.53
CA PHE A 70 16.06 -3.19 -8.75
C PHE A 70 14.70 -3.27 -9.48
N SER A 71 13.75 -4.06 -8.96
CA SER A 71 12.33 -4.01 -9.37
C SER A 71 11.57 -2.87 -8.67
N LYS A 72 12.12 -2.29 -7.60
CA LYS A 72 11.62 -1.10 -6.91
C LYS A 72 12.13 0.16 -7.61
N ALA A 73 11.43 0.60 -8.66
CA ALA A 73 11.89 1.66 -9.56
C ALA A 73 13.33 1.38 -10.00
N ILE A 74 14.20 2.41 -10.06
CA ILE A 74 15.61 2.29 -10.45
C ILE A 74 16.51 1.59 -9.42
N GLY A 75 15.95 1.12 -8.30
CA GLY A 75 16.62 0.46 -7.18
C GLY A 75 16.26 1.10 -5.84
N GLY A 76 15.99 0.30 -4.81
CA GLY A 76 15.75 0.84 -3.47
C GLY A 76 15.76 -0.18 -2.35
N ASP A 77 15.77 0.34 -1.11
CA ASP A 77 15.69 -0.46 0.11
C ASP A 77 14.34 -1.17 0.20
N MET A 78 14.37 -2.43 0.62
CA MET A 78 13.17 -3.26 0.66
C MET A 78 12.64 -3.51 2.07
N LEU A 79 13.41 -3.28 3.15
CA LEU A 79 12.94 -3.58 4.51
C LEU A 79 11.70 -2.76 4.90
N GLY A 80 11.61 -1.50 4.47
CA GLY A 80 10.40 -0.70 4.65
C GLY A 80 9.17 -1.30 3.97
N VAL A 81 9.34 -1.81 2.75
CA VAL A 81 8.27 -2.49 1.99
C VAL A 81 7.88 -3.80 2.68
N TRP A 82 8.86 -4.60 3.09
CA TRP A 82 8.60 -5.86 3.78
C TRP A 82 7.87 -5.67 5.11
N ALA A 83 8.32 -4.72 5.93
CA ALA A 83 7.75 -4.40 7.22
C ALA A 83 6.30 -3.92 7.16
N TYR A 84 5.93 -3.22 6.08
CA TYR A 84 4.58 -2.70 5.93
C TYR A 84 3.65 -3.68 5.20
N TYR A 85 4.15 -4.47 4.24
CA TYR A 85 3.30 -5.26 3.34
C TYR A 85 3.45 -6.78 3.46
N LEU A 86 4.63 -7.32 3.82
CA LEU A 86 4.98 -8.70 3.48
C LEU A 86 5.29 -9.65 4.65
N PHE A 87 5.48 -9.16 5.88
CA PHE A 87 5.80 -10.02 7.04
C PHE A 87 4.62 -10.80 7.64
N SER A 88 3.42 -10.73 7.05
CA SER A 88 2.30 -11.57 7.49
C SER A 88 2.65 -13.06 7.33
N PRO A 89 2.50 -13.89 8.36
CA PRO A 89 2.74 -15.33 8.25
C PRO A 89 1.72 -16.02 7.32
N PHE A 90 0.56 -15.41 7.10
CA PHE A 90 -0.43 -15.94 6.16
C PHE A 90 0.05 -15.85 4.70
N ASN A 91 1.02 -14.98 4.38
CA ASN A 91 1.58 -14.88 3.04
C ASN A 91 2.28 -16.18 2.61
N LEU A 92 2.68 -17.05 3.54
CA LEU A 92 3.23 -18.37 3.22
C LEU A 92 2.27 -19.24 2.40
N LEU A 93 0.95 -19.02 2.50
CA LEU A 93 -0.05 -19.71 1.69
C LEU A 93 0.13 -19.41 0.19
N LEU A 94 0.67 -18.24 -0.15
CA LEU A 94 0.87 -17.80 -1.53
C LEU A 94 1.98 -18.57 -2.24
N LEU A 95 2.90 -19.19 -1.49
CA LEU A 95 3.93 -20.06 -2.04
C LEU A 95 3.33 -21.25 -2.82
N LEU A 96 2.12 -21.67 -2.43
CA LEU A 96 1.37 -22.76 -3.05
C LEU A 96 0.58 -22.34 -4.30
N THR A 97 0.51 -21.04 -4.62
CA THR A 97 -0.38 -20.50 -5.67
C THR A 97 0.37 -19.62 -6.68
N PRO A 98 1.01 -20.21 -7.71
CA PRO A 98 1.75 -19.46 -8.73
C PRO A 98 0.87 -18.83 -9.82
N GLY A 99 1.36 -17.74 -10.42
CA GLY A 99 0.79 -17.12 -11.62
C GLY A 99 -0.69 -16.81 -11.46
N LYS A 100 -1.53 -17.30 -12.39
CA LYS A 100 -2.99 -17.06 -12.36
C LYS A 100 -3.68 -17.51 -11.06
N TRP A 101 -3.10 -18.44 -10.30
CA TRP A 101 -3.69 -18.93 -9.06
C TRP A 101 -3.48 -17.99 -7.87
N LEU A 102 -2.67 -16.93 -8.02
CA LEU A 102 -2.34 -16.01 -6.94
C LEU A 102 -3.59 -15.36 -6.33
N THR A 103 -4.61 -15.04 -7.14
CA THR A 103 -5.89 -14.50 -6.66
C THR A 103 -6.68 -15.49 -5.80
N ALA A 104 -6.63 -16.80 -6.10
CA ALA A 104 -7.20 -17.82 -5.24
C ALA A 104 -6.43 -17.98 -3.93
N GLY A 105 -5.09 -17.85 -3.98
CA GLY A 105 -4.25 -17.81 -2.78
C GLY A 105 -4.59 -16.63 -1.87
N ILE A 106 -4.80 -15.45 -2.46
CA ILE A 106 -5.28 -14.26 -1.75
C ILE A 106 -6.67 -14.50 -1.14
N MET A 107 -7.60 -15.11 -1.88
CA MET A 107 -8.92 -15.47 -1.36
C MET A 107 -8.81 -16.40 -0.15
N LEU A 108 -8.05 -17.48 -0.26
CA LEU A 108 -7.83 -18.43 0.83
C LEU A 108 -7.21 -17.73 2.04
N MET A 109 -6.19 -16.90 1.82
CA MET A 109 -5.55 -16.09 2.85
C MET A 109 -6.57 -15.18 3.56
N THR A 110 -7.44 -14.48 2.83
CA THR A 110 -8.52 -13.66 3.41
C THR A 110 -9.43 -14.50 4.32
N LEU A 111 -9.90 -15.65 3.84
CA LEU A 111 -10.79 -16.54 4.60
C LEU A 111 -10.11 -17.08 5.86
N MET A 112 -8.83 -17.45 5.77
CA MET A 112 -8.03 -17.89 6.91
C MET A 112 -7.91 -16.78 7.96
N LYS A 113 -7.76 -15.51 7.56
CA LYS A 113 -7.73 -14.39 8.50
C LYS A 113 -9.09 -14.16 9.19
N TYR A 114 -10.22 -14.29 8.48
CA TYR A 114 -11.56 -14.28 9.11
C TYR A 114 -11.72 -15.40 10.15
N GLY A 115 -11.38 -16.64 9.76
CA GLY A 115 -11.48 -17.78 10.67
C GLY A 115 -10.55 -17.63 11.87
N CYS A 116 -9.31 -17.20 11.68
CA CYS A 116 -8.36 -16.98 12.78
C CYS A 116 -8.75 -15.80 13.69
N ALA A 117 -9.37 -14.74 13.16
CA ALA A 117 -9.91 -13.65 13.97
C ALA A 117 -11.01 -14.17 14.91
N GLY A 118 -11.95 -14.97 14.40
CA GLY A 118 -12.98 -15.61 15.22
C GLY A 118 -12.38 -16.58 16.23
N LEU A 119 -11.44 -17.43 15.82
CA LEU A 119 -10.76 -18.38 16.69
C LEU A 119 -9.98 -17.71 17.83
N SER A 120 -9.24 -16.64 17.54
CA SER A 120 -8.44 -15.91 18.54
C SER A 120 -9.33 -15.26 19.61
N PHE A 121 -10.43 -14.63 19.21
CA PHE A 121 -11.39 -14.04 20.13
C PHE A 121 -12.14 -15.11 20.95
N ALA A 122 -12.54 -16.21 20.31
CA ALA A 122 -13.12 -17.35 21.00
C ALA A 122 -12.17 -17.98 22.02
N TRP A 123 -10.88 -18.03 21.71
CA TRP A 123 -9.84 -18.50 22.61
C TRP A 123 -9.69 -17.59 23.83
N LEU A 124 -9.71 -16.27 23.63
CA LEU A 124 -9.78 -15.28 24.71
C LEU A 124 -10.99 -15.56 25.61
N LEU A 125 -12.20 -15.55 25.05
CA LEU A 125 -13.46 -15.77 25.79
C LEU A 125 -13.46 -17.06 26.60
N LYS A 126 -13.00 -18.16 26.00
CA LYS A 126 -12.97 -19.48 26.65
C LYS A 126 -11.96 -19.52 27.79
N LYS A 127 -10.78 -18.91 27.60
CA LYS A 127 -9.70 -18.96 28.61
C LYS A 127 -9.96 -18.02 29.79
N THR A 128 -10.64 -16.90 29.56
CA THR A 128 -11.08 -15.98 30.63
C THR A 128 -12.43 -16.37 31.22
N LYS A 129 -13.07 -17.45 30.72
CA LYS A 129 -14.41 -17.92 31.13
C LYS A 129 -15.48 -16.82 31.02
N THR A 130 -15.33 -15.93 30.04
CA THR A 130 -16.25 -14.80 29.80
C THR A 130 -17.43 -15.21 28.95
N ALA A 131 -17.38 -16.35 28.27
CA ALA A 131 -18.53 -16.98 27.63
C ALA A 131 -18.39 -18.50 27.63
N SER A 132 -19.50 -19.20 27.44
CA SER A 132 -19.56 -20.66 27.38
C SER A 132 -20.49 -21.15 26.26
N GLY A 133 -20.33 -22.41 25.85
CA GLY A 133 -21.19 -23.02 24.83
C GLY A 133 -21.23 -22.24 23.52
N LEU A 134 -22.43 -22.10 22.94
CA LEU A 134 -22.67 -21.42 21.65
C LEU A 134 -22.59 -19.89 21.72
N TYR A 135 -22.54 -19.28 22.92
CA TYR A 135 -22.30 -17.84 23.04
C TYR A 135 -20.87 -17.46 22.60
N ILE A 136 -19.90 -18.38 22.74
CA ILE A 136 -18.53 -18.18 22.26
C ILE A 136 -18.50 -17.93 20.74
N PRO A 137 -18.98 -18.85 19.88
CA PRO A 137 -18.99 -18.61 18.43
C PRO A 137 -19.89 -17.45 18.02
N ALA A 138 -20.95 -17.12 18.76
CA ALA A 138 -21.77 -15.94 18.46
C ALA A 138 -20.96 -14.65 18.58
N LEU A 139 -20.33 -14.41 19.74
CA LEU A 139 -19.51 -13.22 19.97
C LEU A 139 -18.25 -13.19 19.09
N ALA A 140 -17.62 -14.35 18.87
CA ALA A 140 -16.48 -14.47 17.97
C ALA A 140 -16.83 -14.16 16.51
N THR A 141 -18.03 -14.55 16.04
CA THR A 141 -18.49 -14.23 14.68
C THR A 141 -18.75 -12.73 14.53
N SER A 142 -19.35 -12.08 15.53
CA SER A 142 -19.52 -10.63 15.55
C SER A 142 -18.16 -9.90 15.47
N TYR A 143 -17.16 -10.35 16.24
CA TYR A 143 -15.81 -9.79 16.15
C TYR A 143 -15.16 -10.01 14.79
N ALA A 144 -15.21 -11.24 14.26
CA ALA A 144 -14.58 -11.59 13.00
C ALA A 144 -15.21 -10.88 11.80
N LEU A 145 -16.51 -10.57 11.84
CA LEU A 145 -17.23 -9.89 10.75
C LEU A 145 -17.61 -8.43 11.07
N MET A 146 -16.99 -7.82 12.10
CA MET A 146 -17.26 -6.42 12.46
C MET A 146 -17.14 -5.50 11.23
N GLY A 147 -17.86 -4.39 11.22
CA GLY A 147 -17.93 -3.46 10.11
C GLY A 147 -16.55 -2.98 9.64
N TRP A 148 -15.59 -2.83 10.58
CA TRP A 148 -14.20 -2.55 10.23
C TRP A 148 -13.57 -3.65 9.38
N MET A 149 -13.75 -4.93 9.73
CA MET A 149 -13.18 -6.06 8.97
C MET A 149 -13.76 -6.11 7.57
N ILE A 150 -15.09 -5.95 7.45
CA ILE A 150 -15.78 -5.94 6.15
C ILE A 150 -15.30 -4.78 5.27
N ALA A 151 -15.17 -3.57 5.82
CA ALA A 151 -14.74 -2.41 5.07
C ALA A 151 -13.25 -2.46 4.67
N ASN A 152 -12.40 -2.99 5.56
CA ASN A 152 -10.94 -2.96 5.41
C ASN A 152 -10.34 -4.27 4.92
N GLN A 153 -11.12 -5.31 4.62
CA GLN A 153 -10.57 -6.55 4.04
C GLN A 153 -9.86 -6.34 2.70
N LEU A 154 -10.16 -5.24 2.01
CA LEU A 154 -9.47 -4.80 0.80
C LEU A 154 -8.01 -4.39 1.11
N ASN A 155 -7.73 -4.01 2.36
CA ASN A 155 -6.41 -3.82 2.93
C ASN A 155 -5.99 -5.04 3.75
N LEU A 156 -5.80 -6.16 3.05
CA LEU A 156 -5.55 -7.47 3.64
C LEU A 156 -4.36 -7.50 4.62
N ILE A 157 -3.37 -6.63 4.43
CA ILE A 157 -2.18 -6.50 5.29
C ILE A 157 -2.51 -6.07 6.73
N TRP A 158 -3.68 -5.45 6.98
CA TRP A 158 -4.07 -4.99 8.33
C TRP A 158 -4.79 -6.05 9.14
N LEU A 159 -5.35 -7.09 8.50
CA LEU A 159 -6.23 -8.04 9.17
C LEU A 159 -5.49 -8.91 10.19
N ASP A 160 -4.17 -9.04 10.09
CA ASP A 160 -3.33 -9.71 11.09
C ASP A 160 -3.49 -9.09 12.48
N ALA A 161 -3.68 -7.77 12.56
CA ALA A 161 -3.88 -7.05 13.81
C ALA A 161 -5.16 -7.52 14.55
N VAL A 162 -6.22 -7.83 13.79
CA VAL A 162 -7.49 -8.36 14.33
C VAL A 162 -7.31 -9.80 14.84
N VAL A 163 -6.45 -10.60 14.20
CA VAL A 163 -6.14 -11.95 14.66
C VAL A 163 -5.30 -11.93 15.95
N ILE A 164 -4.34 -11.01 16.04
CA ILE A 164 -3.35 -11.00 17.13
C ILE A 164 -3.88 -10.27 18.38
N LEU A 165 -4.71 -9.23 18.23
CA LEU A 165 -5.21 -8.43 19.34
C LEU A 165 -5.84 -9.26 20.48
N PRO A 166 -6.74 -10.23 20.23
CA PRO A 166 -7.32 -11.02 21.32
C PRO A 166 -6.28 -11.90 22.05
N LEU A 167 -5.21 -12.32 21.35
CA LEU A 167 -4.13 -13.09 21.94
C LEU A 167 -3.24 -12.24 22.85
N ILE A 168 -2.97 -10.98 22.46
CA ILE A 168 -2.29 -10.00 23.31
C ILE A 168 -3.12 -9.74 24.56
N ILE A 169 -4.41 -9.48 24.40
CA ILE A 169 -5.32 -9.21 25.52
C ILE A 169 -5.38 -10.41 26.47
N LEU A 170 -5.43 -11.64 25.94
CA LEU A 170 -5.34 -12.84 26.76
C LEU A 170 -4.01 -12.93 27.53
N ALA A 171 -2.90 -12.54 26.92
CA ALA A 171 -1.60 -12.52 27.59
C ALA A 171 -1.55 -11.46 28.72
N VAL A 172 -2.17 -10.29 28.52
CA VAL A 172 -2.33 -9.27 29.57
C VAL A 172 -3.22 -9.78 30.71
N GLU A 173 -4.38 -10.35 30.41
CA GLU A 173 -5.31 -10.95 31.39
C GLU A 173 -4.61 -12.04 32.24
N ARG A 174 -3.68 -12.80 31.64
CA ARG A 174 -2.89 -13.81 32.37
C ARG A 174 -1.91 -13.21 33.39
N LEU A 175 -1.48 -11.95 33.24
CA LEU A 175 -0.60 -11.31 34.22
C LEU A 175 -1.29 -11.20 35.59
N PHE A 176 -2.61 -10.99 35.61
CA PHE A 176 -3.44 -10.95 36.83
C PHE A 176 -3.62 -12.31 37.50
N THR A 177 -3.32 -13.40 36.80
CA THR A 177 -3.33 -14.78 37.33
C THR A 177 -1.93 -15.32 37.62
N GLY A 178 -0.91 -14.44 37.66
CA GLY A 178 0.45 -14.79 38.08
C GLY A 178 1.40 -15.18 36.95
N ALA A 179 1.00 -15.02 35.68
CA ALA A 179 1.90 -15.27 34.55
C ALA A 179 3.12 -14.31 34.54
N SER A 180 4.18 -14.70 33.84
CA SER A 180 5.31 -13.82 33.54
C SER A 180 5.01 -12.93 32.35
N TYR A 181 5.77 -11.83 32.25
CA TYR A 181 5.68 -10.89 31.14
C TYR A 181 6.11 -11.51 29.78
N ILE A 182 6.94 -12.56 29.76
CA ILE A 182 7.52 -13.15 28.53
C ILE A 182 6.46 -13.46 27.47
N GLY A 183 5.36 -14.13 27.84
CA GLY A 183 4.32 -14.48 26.86
C GLY A 183 3.64 -13.26 26.26
N TYR A 184 3.44 -12.20 27.05
CA TYR A 184 2.93 -10.93 26.56
C TYR A 184 3.94 -10.22 25.65
N SER A 185 5.21 -10.18 26.08
CA SER A 185 6.31 -9.57 25.33
C SER A 185 6.49 -10.19 23.94
N LEU A 186 6.55 -11.53 23.85
CA LEU A 186 6.75 -12.23 22.57
C LEU A 186 5.57 -12.07 21.61
N ILE A 187 4.32 -12.08 22.10
CA ILE A 187 3.15 -11.87 21.24
C ILE A 187 3.09 -10.42 20.77
N LEU A 188 3.45 -9.45 21.62
CA LEU A 188 3.55 -8.04 21.21
C LEU A 188 4.67 -7.83 20.18
N ALA A 189 5.83 -8.46 20.37
CA ALA A 189 6.93 -8.43 19.41
C ALA A 189 6.49 -8.99 18.05
N ALA A 190 5.79 -10.13 18.05
CA ALA A 190 5.23 -10.72 16.84
C ALA A 190 4.26 -9.75 16.13
N ALA A 191 3.39 -9.07 16.88
CA ALA A 191 2.49 -8.07 16.30
C ALA A 191 3.26 -6.93 15.61
N LEU A 192 4.27 -6.38 16.30
CA LEU A 192 5.10 -5.29 15.80
C LEU A 192 5.93 -5.67 14.57
N ILE A 193 6.40 -6.93 14.49
CA ILE A 193 7.11 -7.47 13.32
C ILE A 193 6.15 -7.68 12.14
N ILE A 194 4.97 -8.25 12.40
CA ILE A 194 3.99 -8.59 11.36
C ILE A 194 3.40 -7.34 10.72
N ASN A 195 3.03 -6.37 11.54
CA ASN A 195 2.52 -5.08 11.07
C ASN A 195 2.75 -4.01 12.14
N TYR A 196 3.86 -3.28 12.03
CA TYR A 196 4.20 -2.23 12.99
C TYR A 196 3.15 -1.10 13.03
N TYR A 197 2.53 -0.80 11.89
CA TYR A 197 1.59 0.31 11.72
C TYR A 197 0.30 0.08 12.51
N MET A 198 -0.35 -1.09 12.33
CA MET A 198 -1.55 -1.43 13.11
C MET A 198 -1.21 -1.75 14.56
N SER A 199 -0.02 -2.29 14.83
CA SER A 199 0.43 -2.59 16.19
C SER A 199 0.73 -1.34 17.03
N TYR A 200 1.13 -0.22 16.41
CA TYR A 200 1.17 1.07 17.09
C TYR A 200 -0.19 1.43 17.71
N MET A 201 -1.28 1.25 16.97
CA MET A 201 -2.64 1.46 17.47
C MET A 201 -2.99 0.47 18.59
N ILE A 202 -2.58 -0.80 18.46
CA ILE A 202 -2.73 -1.78 19.55
C ILE A 202 -2.01 -1.29 20.81
N CYS A 203 -0.76 -0.81 20.70
CA CYS A 203 0.00 -0.30 21.86
C CYS A 203 -0.73 0.84 22.59
N LEU A 204 -1.30 1.80 21.85
CA LEU A 204 -2.11 2.87 22.44
C LEU A 204 -3.36 2.33 23.14
N PHE A 205 -4.07 1.38 22.51
CA PHE A 205 -5.22 0.72 23.12
C PHE A 205 -4.84 -0.08 24.38
N LEU A 206 -3.69 -0.75 24.40
CA LEU A 206 -3.24 -1.49 25.58
C LEU A 206 -3.01 -0.58 26.79
N ALA A 207 -2.55 0.65 26.57
CA ALA A 207 -2.37 1.64 27.62
C ALA A 207 -3.69 2.04 28.29
N THR A 208 -4.80 2.13 27.54
CA THR A 208 -6.12 2.42 28.13
C THR A 208 -6.80 1.15 28.66
N TYR A 209 -6.61 0.01 27.99
CA TYR A 209 -7.12 -1.28 28.41
C TYR A 209 -6.57 -1.71 29.78
N ILE A 210 -5.26 -1.54 30.03
CA ILE A 210 -4.66 -1.92 31.32
C ILE A 210 -5.26 -1.11 32.48
N LEU A 211 -5.57 0.18 32.27
CA LEU A 211 -6.22 1.01 33.30
C LEU A 211 -7.58 0.44 33.71
N TRP A 212 -8.38 0.02 32.74
CA TRP A 212 -9.64 -0.67 33.01
C TRP A 212 -9.42 -2.04 33.68
N ALA A 213 -8.53 -2.87 33.16
CA ALA A 213 -8.27 -4.21 33.68
C ALA A 213 -7.76 -4.17 35.14
N LEU A 214 -6.97 -3.16 35.52
CA LEU A 214 -6.53 -2.94 36.90
C LEU A 214 -7.69 -2.72 37.87
N THR A 215 -8.77 -2.07 37.44
CA THR A 215 -9.97 -1.88 38.29
C THR A 215 -10.81 -3.13 38.43
N ARG A 216 -10.93 -3.91 37.34
CA ARG A 216 -11.66 -5.17 37.30
C ARG A 216 -11.03 -6.23 38.21
N HIS A 217 -9.70 -6.32 38.20
CA HIS A 217 -8.93 -7.31 38.96
C HIS A 217 -8.30 -6.74 40.23
N PHE A 218 -8.77 -5.59 40.70
CA PHE A 218 -8.20 -4.93 41.88
C PHE A 218 -8.34 -5.83 43.10
N LYS A 219 -7.21 -6.12 43.77
CA LYS A 219 -7.16 -6.82 45.05
C LYS A 219 -6.45 -5.98 46.10
N ASN A 220 -5.25 -5.52 45.80
CA ASN A 220 -4.44 -4.61 46.63
C ASN A 220 -3.38 -3.89 45.77
N TRP A 221 -2.86 -2.78 46.28
CA TRP A 221 -1.88 -1.94 45.58
C TRP A 221 -0.56 -2.65 45.24
N ARG A 222 -0.11 -3.60 46.08
CA ARG A 222 1.12 -4.36 45.82
C ARG A 222 0.98 -5.26 44.58
N GLN A 223 -0.10 -6.02 44.47
CA GLN A 223 -0.38 -6.87 43.31
C GLN A 223 -0.63 -6.03 42.06
N THR A 224 -1.36 -4.92 42.18
CA THR A 224 -1.55 -3.95 41.10
C THR A 224 -0.22 -3.42 40.57
N GLY A 225 0.69 -2.98 41.46
CA GLY A 225 2.03 -2.52 41.08
C GLY A 225 2.88 -3.61 40.41
N GLN A 226 2.79 -4.86 40.88
CA GLN A 226 3.49 -5.99 40.25
C GLN A 226 2.98 -6.29 38.84
N VAL A 227 1.67 -6.26 38.62
CA VAL A 227 1.08 -6.48 37.29
C VAL A 227 1.43 -5.33 36.36
N LEU A 228 1.35 -4.08 36.84
CA LEU A 228 1.73 -2.90 36.05
C LEU A 228 3.21 -2.95 35.66
N GLY A 229 4.11 -3.32 36.59
CA GLY A 229 5.53 -3.49 36.30
C GLY A 229 5.80 -4.58 35.26
N LYS A 230 5.11 -5.73 35.36
CA LYS A 230 5.19 -6.80 34.34
C LYS A 230 4.67 -6.35 32.98
N PHE A 231 3.59 -5.57 32.95
CA PHE A 231 3.04 -5.01 31.73
C PHE A 231 4.05 -4.06 31.08
N VAL A 232 4.54 -3.05 31.80
CA VAL A 232 5.52 -2.08 31.29
C VAL A 232 6.80 -2.77 30.81
N LEU A 233 7.39 -3.65 31.62
CA LEU A 233 8.59 -4.41 31.24
C LEU A 233 8.33 -5.27 30.01
N GLY A 234 7.21 -5.98 29.96
CA GLY A 234 6.83 -6.80 28.82
C GLY A 234 6.61 -5.98 27.55
N SER A 235 6.05 -4.77 27.65
CA SER A 235 5.87 -3.87 26.50
C SER A 235 7.22 -3.39 25.96
N LEU A 236 8.13 -2.96 26.84
CA LEU A 236 9.46 -2.49 26.46
C LEU A 236 10.30 -3.61 25.83
N LEU A 237 10.32 -4.80 26.44
CA LEU A 237 11.02 -5.96 25.88
C LEU A 237 10.34 -6.46 24.60
N GLY A 238 9.01 -6.33 24.47
CA GLY A 238 8.31 -6.68 23.24
C GLY A 238 8.72 -5.78 22.07
N ALA A 239 8.82 -4.47 22.31
CA ALA A 239 9.33 -3.53 21.32
C ALA A 239 10.82 -3.76 21.01
N ALA A 240 11.65 -4.02 22.02
CA ALA A 240 13.06 -4.32 21.85
C ALA A 240 13.30 -5.63 21.08
N ALA A 241 12.49 -6.66 21.31
CA ALA A 241 12.54 -7.91 20.54
C ALA A 241 12.18 -7.69 19.06
N ALA A 242 11.34 -6.70 18.74
CA ALA A 242 11.00 -6.31 17.38
C ALA A 242 12.00 -5.33 16.72
N ALA A 243 13.09 -4.94 17.41
CA ALA A 243 14.03 -3.91 16.95
C ALA A 243 14.68 -4.22 15.58
N VAL A 244 14.89 -5.50 15.26
CA VAL A 244 15.38 -5.97 13.96
C VAL A 244 14.54 -5.47 12.77
N VAL A 245 13.22 -5.29 12.96
CA VAL A 245 12.33 -4.71 11.96
C VAL A 245 12.12 -3.21 12.22
N LEU A 246 11.83 -2.84 13.47
CA LEU A 246 11.42 -1.47 13.79
C LEU A 246 12.49 -0.42 13.48
N LEU A 247 13.78 -0.71 13.72
CA LEU A 247 14.84 0.29 13.50
C LEU A 247 15.11 0.57 12.02
N PRO A 248 15.30 -0.44 11.14
CA PRO A 248 15.41 -0.18 9.70
C PRO A 248 14.16 0.48 9.13
N THR A 249 12.96 0.07 9.57
CA THR A 249 11.71 0.68 9.13
C THR A 249 11.60 2.12 9.55
N PHE A 250 11.96 2.46 10.80
CA PHE A 250 12.01 3.83 11.27
C PHE A 250 12.91 4.68 10.36
N TYR A 251 14.10 4.19 10.03
CA TYR A 251 14.99 4.88 9.09
C TYR A 251 14.35 5.06 7.70
N SER A 252 13.74 4.03 7.12
CA SER A 252 13.03 4.13 5.85
C SER A 252 11.90 5.18 5.88
N LEU A 253 11.15 5.26 6.98
CA LEU A 253 10.10 6.26 7.15
C LEU A 253 10.63 7.70 7.22
N THR A 254 11.83 7.91 7.78
CA THR A 254 12.47 9.24 7.76
C THR A 254 12.81 9.72 6.35
N GLN A 255 13.04 8.80 5.41
CA GLN A 255 13.37 9.11 4.01
C GLN A 255 12.13 9.30 3.11
N SER A 256 10.94 8.91 3.59
CA SER A 256 9.70 8.94 2.83
C SER A 256 8.70 9.92 3.43
N LYS A 257 8.20 9.64 4.64
CA LYS A 257 7.02 10.30 5.21
C LYS A 257 7.29 11.43 6.20
N ALA A 258 8.54 11.70 6.57
CA ALA A 258 8.85 12.74 7.57
C ALA A 258 8.34 14.14 7.18
N GLN A 259 8.10 14.40 5.89
CA GLN A 259 7.61 15.68 5.37
C GLN A 259 6.09 15.91 5.55
N TYR A 260 5.29 14.86 5.82
CA TYR A 260 3.82 14.97 5.97
C TYR A 260 3.36 15.09 7.42
N THR A 261 4.29 15.15 8.37
CA THR A 261 3.95 15.29 9.79
C THR A 261 3.28 16.63 10.03
N VAL A 262 2.06 16.59 10.56
CA VAL A 262 1.28 17.78 10.90
C VAL A 262 1.98 18.51 12.04
N THR A 263 2.39 19.76 11.78
CA THR A 263 3.07 20.61 12.76
C THR A 263 2.13 21.51 13.53
N LYS A 264 0.90 21.71 13.04
CA LYS A 264 -0.16 22.51 13.69
C LYS A 264 -1.41 21.66 13.89
N ILE A 265 -1.79 21.45 15.15
CA ILE A 265 -2.97 20.67 15.53
C ILE A 265 -4.18 21.60 15.59
N ASN A 266 -5.29 21.25 14.93
CA ASN A 266 -6.56 21.97 15.11
C ASN A 266 -7.41 21.28 16.18
N TRP A 267 -7.91 22.05 17.13
CA TRP A 267 -8.76 21.57 18.22
C TRP A 267 -10.23 21.62 17.81
N LYS A 268 -10.63 20.77 16.85
CA LYS A 268 -11.99 20.73 16.34
C LYS A 268 -12.55 19.31 16.23
N LEU A 269 -13.87 19.23 16.19
CA LEU A 269 -14.56 18.03 15.73
C LEU A 269 -14.51 17.98 14.21
N GLU A 270 -14.08 16.85 13.65
CA GLU A 270 -14.01 16.62 12.21
C GLU A 270 -15.41 16.50 11.59
N TYR A 271 -16.37 16.01 12.38
CA TYR A 271 -17.78 15.93 12.03
C TYR A 271 -18.64 15.81 13.30
N ALA A 272 -19.96 16.04 13.16
CA ALA A 272 -20.89 15.92 14.28
C ALA A 272 -20.95 14.46 14.82
N PRO A 273 -20.65 14.20 16.11
CA PRO A 273 -20.53 12.84 16.65
C PRO A 273 -21.77 11.95 16.45
N VAL A 274 -22.96 12.55 16.44
CA VAL A 274 -24.23 11.84 16.19
C VAL A 274 -24.26 11.11 14.83
N LYS A 275 -23.49 11.57 13.84
CA LYS A 275 -23.37 10.90 12.53
C LYS A 275 -22.80 9.48 12.65
N MET A 276 -22.03 9.17 13.71
CA MET A 276 -21.52 7.82 13.96
C MET A 276 -22.63 6.79 14.18
N LEU A 277 -23.84 7.19 14.57
CA LEU A 277 -24.97 6.27 14.72
C LEU A 277 -25.32 5.56 13.40
N SER A 278 -25.08 6.21 12.26
CA SER A 278 -25.24 5.59 10.93
C SER A 278 -24.29 4.41 10.70
N LYS A 279 -23.15 4.36 11.41
CA LYS A 279 -22.14 3.29 11.31
C LYS A 279 -22.42 2.11 12.23
N LEU A 280 -23.50 2.17 13.01
CA LEU A 280 -24.06 1.06 13.80
C LEU A 280 -25.21 0.34 13.07
N VAL A 281 -25.52 0.75 11.83
CA VAL A 281 -26.55 0.15 10.97
C VAL A 281 -25.91 -0.92 10.08
N VAL A 282 -26.67 -1.97 9.76
CA VAL A 282 -26.25 -3.03 8.85
C VAL A 282 -25.94 -2.46 7.46
N GLY A 283 -24.83 -2.89 6.82
CA GLY A 283 -24.50 -2.46 5.47
C GLY A 283 -23.89 -1.06 5.35
N ALA A 284 -23.37 -0.49 6.44
CA ALA A 284 -22.95 0.91 6.51
C ALA A 284 -21.60 1.26 5.81
N PHE A 285 -21.35 0.71 4.62
CA PHE A 285 -20.12 0.95 3.85
C PHE A 285 -20.33 0.84 2.34
N ASN A 286 -19.64 1.69 1.57
CA ASN A 286 -19.59 1.68 0.10
C ASN A 286 -18.24 2.24 -0.39
N PHE A 287 -18.06 2.34 -1.70
CA PHE A 287 -16.82 2.86 -2.31
C PHE A 287 -16.48 4.30 -1.88
N ASP A 288 -17.48 5.19 -1.83
CA ASP A 288 -17.30 6.61 -1.46
C ASP A 288 -16.86 6.81 0.00
N GLN A 289 -17.01 5.80 0.85
CA GLN A 289 -16.56 5.84 2.24
C GLN A 289 -15.06 5.57 2.39
N MET A 290 -14.36 5.10 1.34
CA MET A 290 -12.92 4.83 1.44
C MET A 290 -12.10 6.13 1.57
N PRO A 291 -12.31 7.20 0.78
CA PRO A 291 -11.49 8.40 0.88
C PRO A 291 -11.80 9.26 2.11
N THR A 292 -13.09 9.44 2.44
CA THR A 292 -13.56 10.42 3.44
C THR A 292 -14.74 9.92 4.30
N GLY A 293 -14.84 8.61 4.55
CA GLY A 293 -15.95 8.03 5.30
C GLY A 293 -15.89 8.22 6.82
N PHE A 294 -16.99 7.93 7.51
CA PHE A 294 -17.00 7.84 8.98
C PHE A 294 -16.42 6.50 9.46
N PRO A 295 -16.01 6.37 10.74
CA PRO A 295 -15.41 5.14 11.25
C PRO A 295 -16.35 3.95 11.15
N ASN A 296 -15.81 2.79 10.77
CA ASN A 296 -16.60 1.57 10.63
C ASN A 296 -16.75 0.87 11.99
N LEU A 297 -17.97 0.88 12.55
CA LEU A 297 -18.25 0.52 13.95
C LEU A 297 -19.26 -0.62 14.15
N PHE A 298 -19.85 -1.14 13.07
CA PHE A 298 -20.90 -2.16 13.16
C PHE A 298 -20.39 -3.43 13.87
N VAL A 299 -21.09 -3.88 14.91
CA VAL A 299 -20.77 -5.12 15.66
C VAL A 299 -21.99 -6.02 15.87
N GLY A 300 -23.13 -5.68 15.28
CA GLY A 300 -24.40 -6.39 15.44
C GLY A 300 -25.19 -5.98 16.68
N SER A 301 -26.51 -6.06 16.56
CA SER A 301 -27.51 -5.63 17.54
C SER A 301 -27.32 -6.26 18.93
N LEU A 302 -27.08 -7.57 18.98
CA LEU A 302 -26.88 -8.30 20.24
C LEU A 302 -25.67 -7.77 21.03
N VAL A 303 -24.57 -7.47 20.33
CA VAL A 303 -23.36 -6.92 20.96
C VAL A 303 -23.62 -5.49 21.43
N LEU A 304 -24.31 -4.67 20.64
CA LEU A 304 -24.67 -3.31 21.06
C LEU A 304 -25.55 -3.30 22.32
N CYS A 305 -26.54 -4.21 22.40
CA CYS A 305 -27.34 -4.41 23.61
C CYS A 305 -26.46 -4.81 24.80
N GLY A 306 -25.59 -5.81 24.63
CA GLY A 306 -24.67 -6.25 25.67
C GLY A 306 -23.75 -5.12 26.15
N PHE A 307 -23.15 -4.37 25.24
CA PHE A 307 -22.28 -3.25 25.56
C PHE A 307 -23.03 -2.17 26.37
N LEU A 308 -24.23 -1.76 25.97
CA LEU A 308 -25.02 -0.78 26.72
C LEU A 308 -25.43 -1.30 28.10
N LEU A 309 -25.80 -2.59 28.21
CA LEU A 309 -26.14 -3.23 29.48
C LEU A 309 -24.98 -3.27 30.47
N TYR A 310 -23.73 -3.32 30.00
CA TYR A 310 -22.54 -3.33 30.85
C TYR A 310 -22.55 -2.22 31.90
N PHE A 311 -23.00 -1.01 31.52
CA PHE A 311 -23.04 0.15 32.42
C PHE A 311 -24.20 0.12 33.42
N GLY A 312 -25.26 -0.66 33.16
CA GLY A 312 -26.44 -0.77 34.01
C GLY A 312 -26.44 -1.97 34.96
N LEU A 313 -25.59 -2.98 34.73
CA LEU A 313 -25.58 -4.20 35.53
C LEU A 313 -24.93 -4.00 36.90
N LYS A 314 -25.74 -4.17 37.96
CA LYS A 314 -25.28 -4.05 39.37
C LYS A 314 -24.30 -5.16 39.78
N THR A 315 -24.30 -6.30 39.07
CA THR A 315 -23.34 -7.39 39.27
C THR A 315 -21.91 -7.01 38.89
N ILE A 316 -21.75 -5.95 38.09
CA ILE A 316 -20.45 -5.41 37.71
C ILE A 316 -20.12 -4.22 38.64
N PRO A 317 -18.97 -4.22 39.33
CA PRO A 317 -18.60 -3.16 40.26
C PRO A 317 -18.64 -1.77 39.61
N TRP A 318 -19.11 -0.76 40.35
CA TRP A 318 -19.26 0.60 39.81
C TRP A 318 -17.92 1.22 39.37
N ARG A 319 -16.81 0.93 40.07
CA ARG A 319 -15.47 1.42 39.72
C ARG A 319 -15.05 0.92 38.33
N GLU A 320 -15.28 -0.37 38.07
CA GLU A 320 -15.02 -1.00 36.77
C GLU A 320 -15.85 -0.32 35.67
N ARG A 321 -17.14 -0.07 35.95
CA ARG A 321 -18.06 0.59 35.01
C ARG A 321 -17.66 2.03 34.69
N ILE A 322 -17.22 2.81 35.68
CA ILE A 322 -16.76 4.19 35.45
C ILE A 322 -15.50 4.20 34.60
N VAL A 323 -14.49 3.40 34.93
CA VAL A 323 -13.25 3.37 34.12
C VAL A 323 -13.53 2.83 32.71
N ALA A 324 -14.42 1.85 32.56
CA ALA A 324 -14.87 1.43 31.24
C ALA A 324 -15.56 2.57 30.48
N GLY A 325 -16.32 3.42 31.17
CA GLY A 325 -16.99 4.60 30.61
C GLY A 325 -15.99 5.65 30.14
N LEU A 326 -14.94 5.90 30.94
CA LEU A 326 -13.84 6.81 30.57
C LEU A 326 -13.05 6.31 29.36
N VAL A 327 -12.73 5.00 29.31
CA VAL A 327 -12.08 4.39 28.14
C VAL A 327 -12.98 4.49 26.91
N THR A 328 -14.27 4.19 27.06
CA THR A 328 -15.27 4.32 25.99
C THR A 328 -15.38 5.76 25.49
N LEU A 329 -15.40 6.74 26.39
CA LEU A 329 -15.44 8.16 26.04
C LEU A 329 -14.19 8.58 25.28
N PHE A 330 -13.00 8.19 25.75
CA PHE A 330 -11.74 8.46 25.05
C PHE A 330 -11.73 7.86 23.64
N LEU A 331 -12.15 6.60 23.49
CA LEU A 331 -12.24 5.93 22.20
C LEU A 331 -13.30 6.59 21.29
N GLY A 332 -14.45 6.97 21.85
CA GLY A 332 -15.51 7.66 21.10
C GLY A 332 -15.11 9.06 20.63
N LEU A 333 -14.44 9.83 21.49
CA LEU A 333 -13.88 11.14 21.11
C LEU A 333 -12.77 11.00 20.08
N SER A 334 -11.94 9.95 20.18
CA SER A 334 -10.88 9.70 19.20
C SER A 334 -11.37 9.58 17.76
N LEU A 335 -12.61 9.15 17.58
CA LEU A 335 -13.20 8.92 16.26
C LEU A 335 -13.71 10.19 15.57
N CYS A 336 -13.82 11.31 16.29
CA CYS A 336 -14.40 12.54 15.76
C CYS A 336 -13.65 13.81 16.18
N PHE A 337 -12.69 13.72 17.09
CA PHE A 337 -11.90 14.84 17.59
C PHE A 337 -10.48 14.80 17.02
N GLU A 338 -10.16 15.79 16.21
CA GLU A 338 -8.97 15.82 15.35
C GLU A 338 -7.64 15.57 16.09
N PRO A 339 -7.36 16.16 17.28
CA PRO A 339 -6.11 15.90 17.99
C PRO A 339 -5.93 14.43 18.39
N LEU A 340 -7.03 13.75 18.71
CA LEU A 340 -6.99 12.34 19.08
C LEU A 340 -6.88 11.46 17.83
N ASP A 341 -7.57 11.77 16.72
CA ASP A 341 -7.37 11.04 15.46
C ASP A 341 -5.90 11.11 14.99
N LEU A 342 -5.28 12.30 15.08
CA LEU A 342 -3.86 12.48 14.82
C LEU A 342 -2.96 11.63 15.72
N LEU A 343 -3.29 11.49 17.00
CA LEU A 343 -2.56 10.63 17.93
C LEU A 343 -2.53 9.18 17.44
N TRP A 344 -3.68 8.65 17.01
CA TRP A 344 -3.79 7.28 16.49
C TRP A 344 -3.03 7.05 15.18
N HIS A 345 -2.73 8.13 14.45
CA HIS A 345 -1.99 8.09 13.20
C HIS A 345 -0.58 8.71 13.30
N ALA A 346 -0.03 8.81 14.51
CA ALA A 346 1.32 9.32 14.76
C ALA A 346 1.59 10.68 14.10
N MET A 347 0.64 11.61 14.26
CA MET A 347 0.68 12.99 13.76
C MET A 347 0.60 13.13 12.23
N GLN A 348 0.04 12.15 11.54
CA GLN A 348 -0.16 12.18 10.08
C GLN A 348 -1.56 11.72 9.71
N PHE A 349 -2.36 12.57 9.07
CA PHE A 349 -3.69 12.10 8.64
C PHE A 349 -3.58 10.96 7.64
N PRO A 350 -4.45 9.94 7.77
CA PRO A 350 -4.55 8.88 6.79
C PRO A 350 -5.04 9.43 5.45
N ILE A 351 -4.28 9.20 4.38
CA ILE A 351 -4.81 9.29 3.02
C ILE A 351 -5.60 8.00 2.78
N TRP A 352 -6.92 8.12 2.62
CA TRP A 352 -7.88 7.02 2.51
C TRP A 352 -7.93 6.11 3.75
N TYR A 353 -9.08 5.46 3.92
CA TYR A 353 -9.44 4.63 5.07
C TYR A 353 -9.24 5.39 6.39
N PRO A 354 -10.00 6.47 6.64
CA PRO A 354 -9.91 7.23 7.88
C PRO A 354 -10.33 6.38 9.09
N TYR A 355 -9.85 6.76 10.28
CA TYR A 355 -10.16 6.08 11.54
C TYR A 355 -9.86 4.58 11.53
N ARG A 356 -8.79 4.17 10.86
CA ARG A 356 -8.40 2.76 10.71
C ARG A 356 -8.09 2.06 12.03
N PHE A 357 -7.95 2.79 13.14
CA PHE A 357 -7.91 2.24 14.49
C PHE A 357 -9.28 1.76 15.02
N SER A 358 -10.40 2.00 14.33
CA SER A 358 -11.73 1.65 14.86
C SER A 358 -11.94 0.14 15.12
N PHE A 359 -11.06 -0.73 14.63
CA PHE A 359 -11.03 -2.15 15.01
C PHE A 359 -10.81 -2.37 16.52
N VAL A 360 -10.00 -1.54 17.20
CA VAL A 360 -9.84 -1.65 18.67
C VAL A 360 -11.09 -1.19 19.40
N VAL A 361 -11.85 -0.26 18.81
CA VAL A 361 -13.16 0.18 19.32
C VAL A 361 -14.16 -0.97 19.18
N CYS A 362 -14.25 -1.59 18.01
CA CYS A 362 -15.09 -2.77 17.81
C CYS A 362 -14.71 -3.92 18.77
N PHE A 363 -13.41 -4.20 18.94
CA PHE A 363 -12.93 -5.17 19.94
C PHE A 363 -13.46 -4.82 21.35
N TRP A 364 -13.32 -3.55 21.76
CA TRP A 364 -13.75 -3.06 23.05
C TRP A 364 -15.27 -3.25 23.26
N LEU A 365 -16.09 -2.92 22.26
CA LEU A 365 -17.54 -3.12 22.29
C LEU A 365 -17.89 -4.59 22.48
N VAL A 366 -17.32 -5.49 21.67
CA VAL A 366 -17.58 -6.94 21.75
C VAL A 366 -17.08 -7.51 23.08
N TRP A 367 -15.95 -7.04 23.59
CA TRP A 367 -15.37 -7.49 24.85
C TRP A 367 -16.25 -7.12 26.06
N LEU A 368 -16.71 -5.87 26.17
CA LEU A 368 -17.63 -5.47 27.24
C LEU A 368 -18.99 -6.17 27.12
N ALA A 369 -19.49 -6.35 25.90
CA ALA A 369 -20.71 -7.12 25.66
C ALA A 369 -20.58 -8.58 26.11
N ALA A 370 -19.43 -9.21 25.89
CA ALA A 370 -19.18 -10.58 26.36
C ALA A 370 -19.27 -10.65 27.90
N ILE A 371 -18.66 -9.69 28.59
CA ILE A 371 -18.68 -9.62 30.05
C ILE A 371 -20.11 -9.43 30.56
N SER A 372 -20.83 -8.43 30.04
CA SER A 372 -22.19 -8.14 30.49
C SER A 372 -23.15 -9.30 30.21
N LEU A 373 -23.06 -9.95 29.04
CA LEU A 373 -23.90 -11.10 28.68
C LEU A 373 -23.61 -12.34 29.54
N ASN A 374 -22.42 -12.46 30.12
CA ASN A 374 -22.09 -13.50 31.09
C ASN A 374 -22.71 -13.22 32.47
N HIS A 375 -22.80 -11.94 32.85
CA HIS A 375 -23.41 -11.50 34.10
C HIS A 375 -24.93 -11.34 34.03
N LEU A 376 -25.48 -11.22 32.82
CA LEU A 376 -26.92 -11.07 32.58
C LEU A 376 -27.61 -12.43 32.67
N THR A 377 -28.53 -12.58 33.61
CA THR A 377 -29.43 -13.73 33.67
C THR A 377 -30.61 -13.55 32.71
N GLN A 378 -31.37 -12.46 32.88
CA GLN A 378 -32.49 -12.06 32.02
C GLN A 378 -32.56 -10.54 31.89
N LEU A 379 -33.07 -10.05 30.76
CA LEU A 379 -33.32 -8.62 30.57
C LEU A 379 -34.52 -8.17 31.42
N ARG A 380 -34.29 -7.20 32.31
CA ARG A 380 -35.35 -6.57 33.11
C ARG A 380 -36.04 -5.46 32.32
N LEU A 381 -37.35 -5.28 32.55
CA LEU A 381 -38.18 -4.31 31.84
C LEU A 381 -37.60 -2.89 31.79
N PRO A 382 -37.10 -2.28 32.89
CA PRO A 382 -36.54 -0.92 32.82
C PRO A 382 -35.32 -0.82 31.90
N ALA A 383 -34.43 -1.81 31.93
CA ALA A 383 -33.28 -1.86 31.02
C ALA A 383 -33.73 -2.09 29.57
N GLY A 384 -34.74 -2.93 29.35
CA GLY A 384 -35.36 -3.14 28.04
C GLY A 384 -35.95 -1.86 27.46
N ILE A 385 -36.70 -1.08 28.24
CA ILE A 385 -37.27 0.22 27.81
C ILE A 385 -36.15 1.18 27.42
N VAL A 386 -35.10 1.31 28.22
CA VAL A 386 -33.96 2.18 27.91
C VAL A 386 -33.29 1.77 26.60
N LEU A 387 -33.03 0.47 26.39
CA LEU A 387 -32.45 -0.01 25.14
C LEU A 387 -33.38 0.30 23.95
N THR A 388 -34.68 0.00 24.06
CA THR A 388 -35.66 0.30 23.00
C THR A 388 -35.67 1.78 22.64
N LEU A 389 -35.64 2.67 23.63
CA LEU A 389 -35.57 4.12 23.39
C LEU A 389 -34.27 4.53 22.72
N LEU A 390 -33.12 4.00 23.14
CA LEU A 390 -31.82 4.32 22.55
C LEU A 390 -31.72 3.84 21.10
N PHE A 391 -32.08 2.59 20.82
CA PHE A 391 -32.09 2.06 19.45
C PHE A 391 -33.12 2.77 18.58
N GLY A 392 -34.33 3.00 19.12
CA GLY A 392 -35.40 3.73 18.44
C GLY A 392 -34.97 5.15 18.05
N ALA A 393 -34.40 5.91 18.99
CA ALA A 393 -33.90 7.26 18.74
C ALA A 393 -32.75 7.27 17.73
N GLY A 394 -31.79 6.34 17.83
CA GLY A 394 -30.67 6.24 16.91
C GLY A 394 -31.10 5.90 15.48
N LEU A 395 -31.99 4.90 15.32
CA LEU A 395 -32.53 4.52 14.02
C LEU A 395 -33.45 5.59 13.44
N TYR A 396 -34.23 6.30 14.27
CA TYR A 396 -35.03 7.44 13.86
C TYR A 396 -34.17 8.59 13.32
N TYR A 397 -33.07 8.92 14.00
CA TYR A 397 -32.09 9.89 13.51
C TYR A 397 -31.53 9.49 12.15
N VAL A 398 -31.11 8.22 11.99
CA VAL A 398 -30.57 7.73 10.71
C VAL A 398 -31.64 7.78 9.61
N TRP A 399 -32.87 7.36 9.91
CA TRP A 399 -33.99 7.37 8.97
C TRP A 399 -34.28 8.78 8.45
N THR A 400 -34.36 9.76 9.35
CA THR A 400 -34.65 11.17 9.00
C THR A 400 -33.48 11.84 8.26
N ASN A 401 -32.25 11.34 8.40
CA ASN A 401 -31.05 11.89 7.76
C ASN A 401 -30.50 11.02 6.62
N LEU A 402 -31.26 10.03 6.14
CA LEU A 402 -30.78 9.02 5.19
C LEU A 402 -30.18 9.61 3.90
N LYS A 403 -30.69 10.76 3.43
CA LYS A 403 -30.18 11.48 2.25
C LYS A 403 -28.72 11.93 2.38
N HIS A 404 -28.21 12.06 3.61
CA HIS A 404 -26.82 12.42 3.89
C HIS A 404 -25.89 11.21 4.02
N PHE A 405 -26.43 9.98 3.95
CA PHE A 405 -25.68 8.73 4.08
C PHE A 405 -25.81 7.89 2.80
N ASN A 406 -25.02 8.23 1.78
CA ASN A 406 -25.03 7.57 0.47
C ASN A 406 -24.71 6.06 0.49
N TYR A 407 -24.15 5.56 1.59
CA TYR A 407 -23.85 4.14 1.82
C TYR A 407 -24.99 3.37 2.49
N LEU A 408 -26.09 4.04 2.85
CA LEU A 408 -27.28 3.42 3.46
C LEU A 408 -28.52 3.59 2.59
N ASN A 409 -29.47 2.68 2.79
CA ASN A 409 -30.79 2.73 2.18
C ASN A 409 -31.87 2.34 3.21
N GLN A 410 -33.14 2.47 2.83
CA GLN A 410 -34.26 2.17 3.73
C GLN A 410 -34.27 0.70 4.18
N THR A 411 -33.87 -0.23 3.30
CA THR A 411 -33.79 -1.66 3.62
C THR A 411 -32.81 -1.93 4.75
N ALA A 412 -31.63 -1.30 4.73
CA ALA A 412 -30.63 -1.40 5.78
C ALA A 412 -31.17 -0.94 7.15
N VAL A 413 -31.89 0.19 7.20
CA VAL A 413 -32.48 0.70 8.45
C VAL A 413 -33.58 -0.22 8.96
N ARG A 414 -34.47 -0.72 8.08
CA ARG A 414 -35.54 -1.66 8.45
C ARG A 414 -34.98 -2.99 8.97
N LEU A 415 -33.94 -3.53 8.34
CA LEU A 415 -33.26 -4.74 8.81
C LEU A 415 -32.58 -4.52 10.16
N SER A 416 -31.95 -3.37 10.36
CA SER A 416 -31.33 -3.04 11.66
C SER A 416 -32.36 -2.91 12.78
N LEU A 417 -33.54 -2.35 12.49
CA LEU A 417 -34.67 -2.33 13.41
C LEU A 417 -35.14 -3.75 13.74
N LEU A 418 -35.32 -4.59 12.73
CA LEU A 418 -35.72 -5.99 12.90
C LEU A 418 -34.73 -6.77 13.78
N PHE A 419 -33.43 -6.70 13.48
CA PHE A 419 -32.41 -7.38 14.28
C PHE A 419 -32.35 -6.85 15.72
N SER A 420 -32.51 -5.55 15.92
CA SER A 420 -32.58 -4.94 17.27
C SER A 420 -33.77 -5.48 18.07
N ILE A 421 -34.95 -5.60 17.46
CA ILE A 421 -36.14 -6.17 18.11
C ILE A 421 -35.90 -7.64 18.47
N ILE A 422 -35.37 -8.44 17.54
CA ILE A 422 -35.07 -9.85 17.79
C ILE A 422 -34.02 -9.99 18.91
N ALA A 423 -32.97 -9.17 18.91
CA ALA A 423 -31.94 -9.19 19.95
C ALA A 423 -32.54 -8.89 21.34
N LEU A 424 -33.39 -7.87 21.46
CA LEU A 424 -34.08 -7.54 22.71
C LEU A 424 -34.98 -8.68 23.18
N ALA A 425 -35.76 -9.27 22.27
CA ALA A 425 -36.62 -10.42 22.59
C ALA A 425 -35.79 -11.61 23.09
N LEU A 426 -34.68 -11.95 22.41
CA LEU A 426 -33.77 -13.03 22.83
C LEU A 426 -33.15 -12.78 24.21
N LEU A 427 -32.85 -11.53 24.56
CA LEU A 427 -32.30 -11.18 25.89
C LEU A 427 -33.34 -11.31 27.01
N VAL A 428 -34.64 -11.15 26.73
CA VAL A 428 -35.72 -11.44 27.68
C VAL A 428 -35.77 -12.94 28.00
N PHE A 429 -35.66 -13.80 26.99
CA PHE A 429 -35.73 -15.26 27.15
C PHE A 429 -34.39 -15.92 27.52
N LYS A 430 -33.33 -15.14 27.81
CA LYS A 430 -31.99 -15.68 28.06
C LYS A 430 -31.93 -16.67 29.23
N ALA A 431 -32.73 -16.47 30.27
CA ALA A 431 -32.77 -17.34 31.44
C ALA A 431 -33.51 -18.66 31.22
N ALA A 432 -34.21 -18.82 30.08
CA ALA A 432 -34.95 -20.05 29.81
C ALA A 432 -33.99 -21.25 29.71
N PRO A 433 -34.26 -22.37 30.41
CA PRO A 433 -33.38 -23.53 30.45
C PRO A 433 -33.51 -24.40 29.18
N SER A 434 -33.49 -23.78 28.00
CA SER A 434 -33.62 -24.46 26.72
C SER A 434 -32.29 -24.48 25.96
N PRO A 435 -31.85 -25.64 25.44
CA PRO A 435 -30.65 -25.72 24.60
C PRO A 435 -30.79 -24.93 23.29
N LEU A 436 -32.02 -24.53 22.91
CA LEU A 436 -32.28 -23.71 21.72
C LEU A 436 -31.90 -22.25 21.91
N VAL A 437 -31.87 -21.72 23.14
CA VAL A 437 -31.59 -20.28 23.38
C VAL A 437 -30.19 -19.88 22.93
N PRO A 438 -29.10 -20.59 23.30
CA PRO A 438 -27.78 -20.26 22.77
C PRO A 438 -27.67 -20.43 21.24
N PHE A 439 -28.46 -21.34 20.65
CA PHE A 439 -28.50 -21.53 19.20
C PHE A 439 -29.17 -20.35 18.49
N THR A 440 -30.29 -19.84 18.99
CA THR A 440 -30.96 -18.67 18.38
C THR A 440 -30.11 -17.40 18.47
N PHE A 441 -29.33 -17.23 19.54
CA PHE A 441 -28.33 -16.16 19.63
C PHE A 441 -27.27 -16.28 18.54
N LEU A 442 -26.72 -17.48 18.34
CA LEU A 442 -25.76 -17.73 17.27
C LEU A 442 -26.38 -17.48 15.89
N ALA A 443 -27.60 -17.99 15.66
CA ALA A 443 -28.32 -17.82 14.40
C ALA A 443 -28.58 -16.35 14.07
N LEU A 444 -29.04 -15.55 15.05
CA LEU A 444 -29.21 -14.09 14.88
C LEU A 444 -27.91 -13.45 14.43
N VAL A 445 -26.79 -13.70 15.14
CA VAL A 445 -25.51 -13.08 14.81
C VAL A 445 -25.02 -13.53 13.43
N VAL A 446 -25.13 -14.81 13.10
CA VAL A 446 -24.73 -15.34 11.78
C VAL A 446 -25.51 -14.66 10.65
N VAL A 447 -26.82 -14.52 10.80
CA VAL A 447 -27.68 -13.88 9.79
C VAL A 447 -27.41 -12.38 9.71
N GLU A 448 -27.33 -11.68 10.85
CA GLU A 448 -27.12 -10.22 10.90
C GLU A 448 -25.73 -9.84 10.34
N MET A 449 -24.68 -10.53 10.76
CA MET A 449 -23.32 -10.26 10.28
C MET A 449 -23.15 -10.65 8.80
N GLY A 450 -23.82 -11.72 8.36
CA GLY A 450 -23.90 -12.08 6.94
C GLY A 450 -24.63 -11.01 6.11
N ALA A 451 -25.76 -10.49 6.59
CA ALA A 451 -26.47 -9.39 5.94
C ALA A 451 -25.60 -8.13 5.85
N ASN A 452 -24.84 -7.80 6.91
CA ASN A 452 -23.88 -6.70 6.90
C ASN A 452 -22.82 -6.85 5.80
N ALA A 453 -22.23 -8.05 5.70
CA ALA A 453 -21.23 -8.35 4.69
C ALA A 453 -21.81 -8.19 3.28
N ILE A 454 -22.97 -8.78 3.01
CA ILE A 454 -23.64 -8.73 1.70
C ILE A 454 -23.98 -7.29 1.31
N LEU A 455 -24.66 -6.54 2.19
CA LEU A 455 -25.13 -5.18 1.89
C LEU A 455 -23.97 -4.19 1.72
N SER A 456 -22.87 -4.39 2.43
CA SER A 456 -21.67 -3.53 2.30
C SER A 456 -20.90 -3.86 1.02
N LEU A 457 -20.58 -5.15 0.80
CA LEU A 457 -19.63 -5.55 -0.24
C LEU A 457 -20.24 -5.60 -1.64
N ASN A 458 -21.58 -5.72 -1.75
CA ASN A 458 -22.26 -5.60 -3.04
C ASN A 458 -22.21 -4.18 -3.61
N GLN A 459 -21.78 -3.19 -2.84
CA GLN A 459 -21.55 -1.81 -3.28
C GLN A 459 -20.11 -1.58 -3.80
N ILE A 460 -19.30 -2.63 -3.91
CA ILE A 460 -17.89 -2.58 -4.34
C ILE A 460 -17.70 -3.27 -5.69
N SER A 461 -16.89 -2.66 -6.55
CA SER A 461 -16.47 -3.23 -7.84
C SER A 461 -15.13 -3.95 -7.70
N TYR A 462 -14.97 -5.03 -8.47
CA TYR A 462 -13.79 -5.88 -8.44
C TYR A 462 -13.27 -6.11 -9.86
N VAL A 463 -11.96 -6.30 -9.98
CA VAL A 463 -11.28 -6.64 -11.23
C VAL A 463 -11.63 -8.09 -11.60
N THR A 464 -11.83 -8.35 -12.89
CA THR A 464 -12.10 -9.72 -13.35
C THR A 464 -10.83 -10.56 -13.26
N GLN A 465 -10.99 -11.88 -13.09
CA GLN A 465 -9.86 -12.78 -13.03
C GLN A 465 -9.05 -12.79 -14.34
N SER A 466 -9.72 -12.69 -15.49
CA SER A 466 -9.06 -12.68 -16.80
C SER A 466 -8.26 -11.41 -17.04
N ASP A 467 -8.71 -10.25 -16.56
CA ASP A 467 -7.95 -8.99 -16.67
C ASP A 467 -6.61 -9.04 -15.94
N TYR A 468 -6.57 -9.71 -14.78
CA TYR A 468 -5.32 -9.94 -14.07
C TYR A 468 -4.49 -11.07 -14.70
N ALA A 469 -5.09 -12.26 -14.87
CA ALA A 469 -4.35 -13.46 -15.24
C ALA A 469 -3.81 -13.41 -16.66
N ASP A 470 -4.61 -12.93 -17.63
CA ASP A 470 -4.20 -12.89 -19.03
C ASP A 470 -3.13 -11.82 -19.25
N TYR A 471 -3.28 -10.64 -18.61
CA TYR A 471 -2.28 -9.57 -18.65
C TYR A 471 -0.94 -10.09 -18.14
N THR A 472 -0.96 -10.71 -16.96
CA THR A 472 0.23 -11.22 -16.28
C THR A 472 0.89 -12.32 -17.11
N ALA A 473 0.12 -13.24 -17.69
CA ALA A 473 0.65 -14.27 -18.57
C ALA A 473 1.31 -13.68 -19.82
N ALA A 474 0.71 -12.65 -20.43
CA ALA A 474 1.29 -11.98 -21.60
C ALA A 474 2.59 -11.24 -21.24
N LEU A 475 2.62 -10.54 -20.09
CA LEU A 475 3.79 -9.83 -19.60
C LEU A 475 4.93 -10.78 -19.25
N VAL A 476 4.70 -11.80 -18.41
CA VAL A 476 5.71 -12.79 -18.01
C VAL A 476 6.31 -13.47 -19.23
N LYS A 477 5.47 -13.89 -20.20
CA LYS A 477 5.95 -14.50 -21.45
C LYS A 477 6.87 -13.57 -22.25
N ALA A 478 6.59 -12.27 -22.29
CA ALA A 478 7.45 -11.29 -22.96
C ALA A 478 8.75 -11.06 -22.19
N VAL A 479 8.70 -10.96 -20.86
CA VAL A 479 9.87 -10.81 -19.98
C VAL A 479 10.78 -12.03 -20.07
N ASP A 480 10.24 -13.25 -20.08
CA ASP A 480 11.01 -14.49 -20.21
C ASP A 480 11.76 -14.56 -21.54
N LYS A 481 11.16 -14.07 -22.64
CA LYS A 481 11.87 -13.94 -23.93
C LYS A 481 13.04 -12.96 -23.87
N VAL A 482 12.99 -11.94 -23.01
CA VAL A 482 14.13 -11.06 -22.76
C VAL A 482 15.18 -11.78 -21.93
N LYS A 483 14.79 -12.44 -20.83
CA LYS A 483 15.69 -13.20 -19.94
C LYS A 483 16.50 -14.26 -20.69
N GLN A 484 15.89 -14.96 -21.66
CA GLN A 484 16.55 -15.94 -22.52
C GLN A 484 17.69 -15.36 -23.40
N ARG A 485 17.76 -14.03 -23.54
CA ARG A 485 18.77 -13.33 -24.35
C ARG A 485 19.82 -12.62 -23.50
N THR A 486 19.85 -12.88 -22.20
CA THR A 486 20.74 -12.24 -21.23
C THR A 486 21.44 -13.29 -20.40
N SER A 487 22.66 -12.98 -19.98
CA SER A 487 23.45 -13.79 -19.06
C SER A 487 23.22 -13.36 -17.60
N ALA A 488 23.63 -14.19 -16.64
CA ALA A 488 23.52 -13.86 -15.22
C ALA A 488 24.31 -12.60 -14.79
N THR A 489 25.33 -12.23 -15.56
CA THR A 489 26.15 -11.03 -15.35
C THR A 489 25.61 -9.78 -16.04
N ASP A 490 24.66 -9.93 -16.96
CA ASP A 490 24.03 -8.79 -17.63
C ASP A 490 23.10 -8.07 -16.67
N PHE A 491 23.35 -6.77 -16.48
CA PHE A 491 22.35 -5.88 -15.91
C PHE A 491 21.59 -5.18 -17.02
N TYR A 492 20.27 -5.13 -16.88
CA TYR A 492 19.40 -4.33 -17.75
C TYR A 492 18.16 -3.88 -16.99
N ARG A 493 17.57 -2.77 -17.43
CA ARG A 493 16.19 -2.41 -17.11
C ARG A 493 15.29 -2.64 -18.32
N LEU A 494 14.01 -2.85 -18.03
CA LEU A 494 12.96 -3.08 -19.01
C LEU A 494 11.79 -2.15 -18.70
N GLU A 495 11.28 -1.49 -19.74
CA GLU A 495 10.06 -0.69 -19.66
C GLU A 495 9.10 -1.02 -20.82
N LYS A 496 7.94 -0.38 -20.84
CA LYS A 496 6.82 -0.83 -21.68
C LYS A 496 5.88 0.29 -22.06
N THR A 497 5.19 0.13 -23.19
CA THR A 497 4.17 1.10 -23.68
C THR A 497 2.75 0.77 -23.23
N PHE A 498 2.60 -0.20 -22.33
CA PHE A 498 1.33 -0.63 -21.74
C PHE A 498 1.52 -0.93 -20.25
N MET A 499 0.51 -0.78 -19.42
CA MET A 499 0.65 -0.94 -17.97
C MET A 499 -0.66 -1.37 -17.32
N ARG A 500 -0.61 -2.37 -16.43
CA ARG A 500 -1.71 -2.65 -15.51
C ARG A 500 -1.48 -1.92 -14.20
N THR A 501 -0.26 -2.02 -13.65
CA THR A 501 0.14 -1.31 -12.43
C THR A 501 1.56 -0.77 -12.53
N LYS A 502 1.90 0.17 -11.64
CA LYS A 502 3.25 0.72 -11.53
C LYS A 502 4.26 -0.28 -10.94
N ASN A 503 3.78 -1.43 -10.46
CA ASN A 503 4.58 -2.48 -9.83
C ASN A 503 4.60 -3.77 -10.66
N ASP A 504 4.22 -3.73 -11.93
CA ASP A 504 4.32 -4.89 -12.82
C ASP A 504 5.75 -5.48 -12.92
N SER A 505 6.77 -4.69 -12.59
CA SER A 505 8.16 -5.13 -12.40
C SER A 505 8.35 -6.16 -11.28
N MET A 506 7.60 -6.01 -10.20
CA MET A 506 7.58 -6.92 -9.06
C MET A 506 6.75 -8.17 -9.38
N GLU A 507 5.64 -8.02 -10.11
CA GLU A 507 4.82 -9.14 -10.59
C GLU A 507 5.59 -10.07 -11.52
N ALA A 508 6.32 -9.52 -12.51
CA ALA A 508 7.02 -10.29 -13.53
C ALA A 508 8.54 -10.45 -13.29
N ASN A 509 9.04 -10.04 -12.12
CA ASN A 509 10.45 -10.08 -11.71
C ASN A 509 11.40 -9.55 -12.81
N TYR A 510 11.33 -8.25 -13.06
CA TYR A 510 12.29 -7.52 -13.91
C TYR A 510 12.71 -6.19 -13.26
N ASN A 511 13.83 -5.62 -13.68
CA ASN A 511 14.32 -4.33 -13.19
C ASN A 511 13.67 -3.17 -13.97
N SER A 512 13.22 -2.12 -13.27
CA SER A 512 12.34 -1.09 -13.83
C SER A 512 12.80 0.33 -13.46
N ALA A 513 12.02 1.32 -13.85
CA ALA A 513 12.04 2.71 -13.44
C ALA A 513 10.67 3.17 -12.90
N SER A 514 9.64 2.30 -12.94
CA SER A 514 8.32 2.53 -12.35
C SER A 514 8.19 1.88 -10.96
N HIS A 515 7.40 2.50 -10.08
CA HIS A 515 7.06 1.92 -8.77
C HIS A 515 5.89 2.66 -8.10
N PHE A 516 5.19 1.98 -7.20
CA PHE A 516 4.26 2.59 -6.25
C PHE A 516 4.40 1.94 -4.87
N SER A 517 4.67 2.74 -3.84
CA SER A 517 4.71 2.30 -2.43
C SER A 517 4.46 3.45 -1.46
N SER A 518 3.85 3.14 -0.30
CA SER A 518 3.72 4.09 0.80
C SER A 518 5.05 4.39 1.51
N THR A 519 6.10 3.61 1.26
CA THR A 519 7.42 3.75 1.89
C THR A 519 8.49 4.25 0.90
N PHE A 520 8.06 4.96 -0.14
CA PHE A 520 8.94 5.35 -1.23
C PHE A 520 9.84 6.54 -0.85
N GLU A 521 11.14 6.43 -1.09
CA GLU A 521 12.13 7.44 -0.75
C GLU A 521 12.03 8.64 -1.70
N SER A 522 11.78 9.85 -1.17
CA SER A 522 11.39 11.03 -1.95
C SER A 522 12.42 11.50 -2.99
N ARG A 523 13.71 11.18 -2.80
CA ARG A 523 14.78 11.52 -3.74
C ARG A 523 14.57 10.92 -5.14
N ILE A 524 14.06 9.70 -5.22
CA ILE A 524 13.87 8.99 -6.48
C ILE A 524 12.74 9.61 -7.33
N PRO A 525 11.50 9.82 -6.82
CA PRO A 525 10.47 10.52 -7.59
C PRO A 525 10.80 11.98 -7.89
N ASN A 526 11.56 12.68 -7.03
CA ASN A 526 12.02 14.04 -7.34
C ASN A 526 12.93 14.08 -8.57
N PHE A 527 13.92 13.17 -8.63
CA PHE A 527 14.78 13.02 -9.79
C PHE A 527 13.98 12.64 -11.06
N MET A 528 13.00 11.75 -10.95
CA MET A 528 12.14 11.40 -12.09
C MET A 528 11.28 12.57 -12.58
N GLY A 529 10.83 13.43 -11.66
CA GLY A 529 10.16 14.69 -12.00
C GLY A 529 11.09 15.64 -12.78
N GLU A 530 12.35 15.79 -12.35
CA GLU A 530 13.37 16.58 -13.07
C GLU A 530 13.67 16.01 -14.47
N LEU A 531 13.60 14.68 -14.64
CA LEU A 531 13.71 14.03 -15.95
C LEU A 531 12.48 14.21 -16.84
N GLY A 532 11.35 14.71 -16.32
CA GLY A 532 10.11 14.88 -17.06
C GLY A 532 9.23 13.63 -17.11
N GLN A 533 9.32 12.75 -16.11
CA GLN A 533 8.41 11.61 -15.95
C GLN A 533 7.27 11.94 -14.97
N PRO A 534 6.07 11.34 -15.14
CA PRO A 534 5.02 11.41 -14.13
C PRO A 534 5.47 10.78 -12.80
N ALA A 535 5.62 11.63 -11.79
CA ALA A 535 6.02 11.23 -10.44
C ALA A 535 5.19 11.96 -9.39
N GLY A 536 5.05 11.30 -8.25
CA GLY A 536 4.46 11.84 -7.04
C GLY A 536 5.12 11.21 -5.82
N ASP A 537 4.67 11.60 -4.64
CA ASP A 537 5.40 11.31 -3.40
C ASP A 537 5.47 9.82 -3.04
N GLY A 538 4.55 9.01 -3.56
CA GLY A 538 4.54 7.56 -3.40
C GLY A 538 4.75 6.78 -4.69
N PHE A 539 4.89 7.42 -5.86
CA PHE A 539 4.93 6.70 -7.14
C PHE A 539 5.77 7.34 -8.25
N ILE A 540 6.19 6.51 -9.19
CA ILE A 540 6.68 6.88 -10.52
C ILE A 540 5.95 6.02 -11.55
N ALA A 541 5.47 6.64 -12.62
CA ALA A 541 5.12 5.95 -13.85
C ALA A 541 6.11 6.36 -14.93
N TYR A 542 7.05 5.48 -15.28
CA TYR A 542 7.99 5.72 -16.37
C TYR A 542 7.28 5.49 -17.70
N SER A 543 6.56 6.50 -18.17
CA SER A 543 5.73 6.41 -19.37
C SER A 543 6.37 7.04 -20.59
N ASN A 544 7.11 8.13 -20.45
CA ASN A 544 7.53 8.94 -21.59
C ASN A 544 9.04 9.17 -21.60
N GLY A 545 9.81 8.09 -21.51
CA GLY A 545 11.26 8.17 -21.62
C GLY A 545 11.68 8.80 -22.95
N THR A 546 12.60 9.75 -22.94
CA THR A 546 13.29 10.26 -24.13
C THR A 546 14.39 9.28 -24.54
N LEU A 547 14.97 9.42 -25.73
CA LEU A 547 16.17 8.66 -26.10
C LEU A 547 17.29 8.83 -25.05
N PHE A 548 17.45 10.04 -24.50
CA PHE A 548 18.42 10.29 -23.43
C PHE A 548 18.08 9.60 -22.12
N SER A 549 16.85 9.74 -21.60
CA SER A 549 16.52 9.14 -20.29
C SER A 549 16.55 7.61 -20.35
N ASP A 550 16.11 7.03 -21.47
CA ASP A 550 16.19 5.59 -21.71
C ASP A 550 17.65 5.12 -21.75
N ALA A 551 18.53 5.85 -22.44
CA ALA A 551 19.95 5.56 -22.49
C ALA A 551 20.62 5.68 -21.12
N PHE A 552 20.41 6.82 -20.46
CA PHE A 552 21.02 7.15 -19.17
C PHE A 552 20.64 6.14 -18.10
N LEU A 553 19.35 5.80 -17.98
CA LEU A 553 18.87 4.84 -16.99
C LEU A 553 19.10 3.37 -17.39
N GLY A 554 19.76 3.09 -18.51
CA GLY A 554 20.03 1.72 -18.94
C GLY A 554 18.75 0.92 -19.23
N ILE A 555 17.71 1.58 -19.76
CA ILE A 555 16.51 0.91 -20.27
C ILE A 555 16.90 0.21 -21.58
N LYS A 556 17.38 -1.03 -21.45
CA LYS A 556 17.95 -1.81 -22.57
C LYS A 556 16.87 -2.47 -23.41
N TYR A 557 15.73 -2.80 -22.81
CA TYR A 557 14.61 -3.44 -23.50
C TYR A 557 13.31 -2.66 -23.31
N TYR A 558 12.51 -2.59 -24.37
CA TYR A 558 11.18 -2.00 -24.34
C TYR A 558 10.15 -2.98 -24.88
N LEU A 559 9.03 -3.15 -24.17
CA LEU A 559 7.90 -3.97 -24.59
C LEU A 559 6.79 -3.08 -25.14
N ALA A 560 6.44 -3.26 -26.40
CA ALA A 560 5.31 -2.55 -27.01
C ALA A 560 4.21 -3.51 -27.43
N ARG A 561 2.97 -3.02 -27.52
CA ARG A 561 1.88 -3.81 -28.12
C ARG A 561 2.25 -4.20 -29.55
N ASN A 562 2.03 -5.45 -29.91
CA ASN A 562 2.25 -5.92 -31.28
C ASN A 562 1.18 -5.32 -32.19
N ALA A 563 1.59 -4.49 -33.15
CA ALA A 563 0.68 -3.81 -34.07
C ALA A 563 -0.11 -4.77 -34.98
N ASN A 564 0.42 -5.98 -35.21
CA ASN A 564 -0.24 -7.01 -36.03
C ASN A 564 -1.23 -7.85 -35.22
N TRP A 565 -1.28 -7.67 -33.90
CA TRP A 565 -2.17 -8.43 -33.04
C TRP A 565 -3.52 -7.73 -32.91
N ILE A 566 -4.57 -8.47 -33.28
CA ILE A 566 -5.95 -8.03 -33.13
C ILE A 566 -6.43 -8.43 -31.73
N GLU A 567 -6.82 -7.42 -30.96
CA GLU A 567 -7.47 -7.59 -29.66
C GLU A 567 -8.81 -8.32 -29.84
N PRO A 568 -9.14 -9.32 -29.01
CA PRO A 568 -10.46 -9.97 -29.06
C PRO A 568 -11.59 -8.95 -28.90
N ALA A 569 -12.64 -9.09 -29.73
CA ALA A 569 -13.77 -8.14 -29.76
C ALA A 569 -14.48 -7.97 -28.40
N GLU A 570 -14.44 -9.00 -27.55
CA GLU A 570 -15.00 -8.99 -26.20
C GLU A 570 -14.31 -7.99 -25.26
N ARG A 571 -13.11 -7.48 -25.61
CA ARG A 571 -12.29 -6.58 -24.79
C ARG A 571 -12.32 -5.11 -25.27
N ASN A 572 -13.26 -4.71 -26.15
CA ASN A 572 -13.29 -3.39 -26.78
C ASN A 572 -13.19 -2.16 -25.83
N ASN A 573 -13.61 -2.29 -24.57
CA ASN A 573 -13.53 -1.22 -23.56
C ASN A 573 -12.53 -1.51 -22.42
N ASN A 574 -11.86 -2.66 -22.44
CA ASN A 574 -10.92 -3.09 -21.41
C ASN A 574 -9.78 -3.90 -22.06
N PRO A 575 -8.87 -3.22 -22.77
CA PRO A 575 -7.83 -3.86 -23.56
C PRO A 575 -6.97 -4.76 -22.68
N LEU A 576 -6.59 -5.95 -23.17
CA LEU A 576 -5.71 -6.86 -22.44
C LEU A 576 -4.40 -6.19 -22.04
N LEU A 577 -3.85 -5.31 -22.89
CA LEU A 577 -2.65 -4.53 -22.61
C LEU A 577 -3.04 -3.03 -22.62
N PRO A 578 -3.49 -2.47 -21.49
CA PRO A 578 -3.90 -1.06 -21.43
C PRO A 578 -2.76 -0.13 -21.84
N PRO A 579 -2.97 0.76 -22.82
CA PRO A 579 -1.91 1.64 -23.32
C PRO A 579 -1.43 2.59 -22.23
N LEU A 580 -0.12 2.82 -22.19
CA LEU A 580 0.56 3.76 -21.29
C LEU A 580 1.05 5.00 -22.03
N THR A 581 1.63 4.80 -23.22
CA THR A 581 2.26 5.85 -24.04
C THR A 581 2.30 5.43 -25.51
N ASP A 582 2.33 6.39 -26.44
CA ASP A 582 2.49 6.14 -27.88
C ASP A 582 3.96 5.97 -28.32
N LYS A 583 4.90 6.64 -27.65
CA LYS A 583 6.37 6.54 -27.82
C LYS A 583 6.88 6.24 -29.26
N PRO A 584 6.69 7.13 -30.24
CA PRO A 584 7.12 6.91 -31.63
C PRO A 584 8.66 6.82 -31.83
N ASP A 585 9.47 7.29 -30.88
CA ASP A 585 10.94 7.11 -30.91
C ASP A 585 11.40 5.65 -30.75
N LEU A 586 10.50 4.70 -30.45
CA LEU A 586 10.83 3.26 -30.58
C LEU A 586 11.29 2.88 -31.99
N SER A 587 10.99 3.69 -33.00
CA SER A 587 11.54 3.57 -34.37
C SER A 587 13.08 3.60 -34.42
N TYR A 588 13.74 4.16 -33.40
CA TYR A 588 15.19 4.17 -33.27
C TYR A 588 15.76 2.93 -32.55
N TYR A 589 14.89 2.01 -32.09
CA TYR A 589 15.29 0.79 -31.39
C TYR A 589 15.15 -0.42 -32.29
N ASN A 590 16.01 -1.43 -32.07
CA ASN A 590 16.03 -2.63 -32.89
C ASN A 590 14.99 -3.62 -32.37
N GLN A 591 14.03 -4.04 -33.21
CA GLN A 591 13.17 -5.16 -32.87
C GLN A 591 14.01 -6.45 -32.78
N VAL A 592 13.99 -7.12 -31.62
CA VAL A 592 14.80 -8.33 -31.37
C VAL A 592 13.98 -9.58 -31.17
N ALA A 593 12.71 -9.45 -30.80
CA ALA A 593 11.79 -10.56 -30.59
C ALA A 593 10.33 -10.08 -30.60
N HIS A 594 9.40 -11.02 -30.61
CA HIS A 594 7.97 -10.75 -30.38
C HIS A 594 7.29 -11.97 -29.74
N THR A 595 6.18 -11.75 -29.07
CA THR A 595 5.16 -12.75 -28.72
C THR A 595 3.92 -12.49 -29.57
N LYS A 596 2.81 -13.20 -29.34
CA LYS A 596 1.55 -12.90 -30.01
C LYS A 596 1.13 -11.45 -29.74
N GLN A 597 1.15 -11.01 -28.48
CA GLN A 597 0.62 -9.71 -28.05
C GLN A 597 1.67 -8.58 -27.97
N VAL A 598 2.97 -8.90 -27.88
CA VAL A 598 4.02 -7.93 -27.53
C VAL A 598 5.19 -8.00 -28.51
N THR A 599 5.64 -6.85 -29.00
CA THR A 599 6.91 -6.68 -29.72
C THR A 599 8.00 -6.22 -28.76
N ILE A 600 9.19 -6.79 -28.88
CA ILE A 600 10.33 -6.55 -27.99
C ILE A 600 11.41 -5.79 -28.75
N TYR A 601 11.73 -4.60 -28.26
CA TYR A 601 12.76 -3.73 -28.80
C TYR A 601 14.00 -3.73 -27.89
N LYS A 602 15.18 -3.62 -28.49
CA LYS A 602 16.46 -3.40 -27.81
C LYS A 602 16.96 -2.01 -28.13
N ASN A 603 17.18 -1.22 -27.08
CA ASN A 603 17.74 0.12 -27.17
C ASN A 603 19.26 0.03 -27.43
N PRO A 604 19.77 0.51 -28.59
CA PRO A 604 21.20 0.50 -28.89
C PRO A 604 22.00 1.54 -28.07
N TYR A 605 21.31 2.53 -27.49
CA TYR A 605 21.91 3.64 -26.75
C TYR A 605 22.01 3.37 -25.24
N ALA A 606 21.47 2.26 -24.74
CA ALA A 606 21.48 1.95 -23.31
C ALA A 606 22.91 1.93 -22.75
N LEU A 607 23.13 2.70 -21.67
CA LEU A 607 24.37 2.66 -20.89
C LEU A 607 24.34 1.48 -19.91
N ASN A 608 25.51 0.98 -19.56
CA ASN A 608 25.67 -0.01 -18.50
C ASN A 608 25.27 0.59 -17.14
N LEU A 609 24.99 -0.28 -16.14
CA LEU A 609 24.64 0.16 -14.79
C LEU A 609 25.65 1.14 -14.18
N GLY A 610 26.93 0.96 -14.54
CA GLY A 610 27.98 1.94 -14.33
C GLY A 610 28.82 2.15 -15.59
N PHE A 611 29.39 3.34 -15.73
CA PHE A 611 30.22 3.74 -16.87
C PHE A 611 31.12 4.92 -16.47
N ALA A 612 32.21 5.13 -17.19
CA ALA A 612 33.08 6.27 -16.95
C ALA A 612 32.44 7.57 -17.44
N ALA A 613 32.47 8.60 -16.59
CA ALA A 613 31.94 9.92 -16.90
C ALA A 613 32.89 11.01 -16.37
N SER A 614 32.75 12.23 -16.88
CA SER A 614 33.46 13.40 -16.36
C SER A 614 33.07 13.68 -14.90
N ASN A 615 34.03 14.07 -14.07
CA ASN A 615 33.76 14.47 -12.69
C ASN A 615 32.90 15.75 -12.56
N LYS A 616 32.63 16.47 -13.66
CA LYS A 616 31.69 17.61 -13.68
C LYS A 616 30.30 17.18 -13.20
N ILE A 617 29.89 15.92 -13.39
CA ILE A 617 28.61 15.38 -12.93
C ILE A 617 28.43 15.39 -11.40
N LEU A 618 29.54 15.49 -10.64
CA LEU A 618 29.48 15.62 -9.18
C LEU A 618 29.01 17.00 -8.72
N LYS A 619 29.05 18.01 -9.61
CA LYS A 619 28.49 19.32 -9.31
C LYS A 619 26.96 19.26 -9.41
N PRO A 620 26.22 20.00 -8.57
CA PRO A 620 24.77 20.07 -8.70
C PRO A 620 24.36 20.52 -10.10
N GLN A 621 23.49 19.75 -10.74
CA GLN A 621 22.87 20.12 -12.02
C GLN A 621 21.54 20.85 -11.72
N THR A 622 21.64 21.89 -10.89
CA THR A 622 20.48 22.58 -10.33
C THR A 622 19.96 23.67 -11.26
N ASN A 623 18.69 24.02 -11.06
CA ASN A 623 18.07 25.28 -11.50
C ASN A 623 17.57 25.36 -12.94
N THR A 624 16.87 24.32 -13.41
CA THR A 624 16.07 24.43 -14.64
C THR A 624 14.65 23.99 -14.36
N SER A 625 13.67 24.90 -14.45
CA SER A 625 12.23 24.56 -14.37
C SER A 625 11.74 23.67 -15.52
N TYR A 626 12.63 23.29 -16.44
CA TYR A 626 12.33 22.59 -17.68
C TYR A 626 13.12 21.28 -17.77
N PRO A 627 12.44 20.11 -17.89
CA PRO A 627 13.10 18.80 -17.89
C PRO A 627 14.00 18.59 -19.13
N THR A 628 13.73 19.25 -20.25
CA THR A 628 14.57 19.17 -21.46
C THR A 628 15.95 19.80 -21.24
N ILE A 629 16.01 20.95 -20.56
CA ILE A 629 17.27 21.61 -20.21
C ILE A 629 18.02 20.78 -19.17
N TYR A 630 17.30 20.22 -18.19
CA TYR A 630 17.90 19.32 -17.20
C TYR A 630 18.61 18.15 -17.89
N GLN A 631 17.93 17.45 -18.81
CA GLN A 631 18.54 16.35 -19.57
C GLN A 631 19.78 16.78 -20.38
N ALA A 632 19.74 17.93 -21.05
CA ALA A 632 20.87 18.48 -21.80
C ALA A 632 22.07 18.80 -20.89
N ASN A 633 21.82 19.40 -19.72
CA ASN A 633 22.84 19.72 -18.72
C ASN A 633 23.47 18.45 -18.16
N VAL A 634 22.66 17.42 -17.85
CA VAL A 634 23.17 16.12 -17.39
C VAL A 634 24.08 15.49 -18.45
N LEU A 635 23.67 15.47 -19.73
CA LEU A 635 24.52 14.92 -20.81
C LEU A 635 25.84 15.70 -20.96
N SER A 636 25.78 17.03 -20.88
CA SER A 636 26.95 17.91 -20.93
C SER A 636 27.91 17.64 -19.75
N ALA A 637 27.36 17.48 -18.55
CA ALA A 637 28.13 17.18 -17.36
C ALA A 637 28.74 15.76 -17.38
N LEU A 638 28.03 14.77 -17.89
CA LEU A 638 28.53 13.39 -18.05
C LEU A 638 29.70 13.31 -19.02
N THR A 639 29.61 14.01 -20.15
CA THR A 639 30.65 14.01 -21.19
C THR A 639 31.79 14.99 -20.92
N GLY A 640 31.54 16.00 -20.08
CA GLY A 640 32.48 17.08 -19.78
C GLY A 640 32.48 18.21 -20.80
N SER A 641 31.55 18.23 -21.75
CA SER A 641 31.50 19.17 -22.88
C SER A 641 30.19 19.95 -22.92
N ASP A 642 30.27 21.27 -23.11
CA ASP A 642 29.09 22.14 -23.17
C ASP A 642 28.42 22.11 -24.56
N GLN A 643 28.99 21.39 -25.52
CA GLN A 643 28.43 21.25 -26.88
C GLN A 643 27.04 20.59 -26.91
N TYR A 644 26.65 19.90 -25.83
CA TYR A 644 25.36 19.22 -25.72
C TYR A 644 24.28 20.07 -25.03
N ALA A 645 24.56 21.34 -24.72
CA ALA A 645 23.58 22.27 -24.16
C ALA A 645 22.37 22.49 -25.09
N ALA A 646 22.55 22.31 -26.40
CA ALA A 646 21.50 22.43 -27.42
C ALA A 646 20.86 21.07 -27.81
N LEU A 647 20.94 20.05 -26.95
CA LEU A 647 20.35 18.73 -27.21
C LEU A 647 18.86 18.79 -27.58
N PHE A 648 18.13 19.70 -26.94
CA PHE A 648 16.73 20.02 -27.24
C PHE A 648 16.64 21.47 -27.73
N THR A 649 16.29 21.66 -29.00
CA THR A 649 16.11 23.00 -29.57
C THR A 649 14.63 23.35 -29.65
N PRO A 650 14.17 24.49 -29.10
CA PRO A 650 12.78 24.90 -29.21
C PRO A 650 12.34 25.03 -30.68
N GLN A 651 11.15 24.53 -30.99
CA GLN A 651 10.54 24.60 -32.31
C GLN A 651 9.21 25.36 -32.25
N LEU A 652 8.96 26.20 -33.23
CA LEU A 652 7.68 26.89 -33.37
C LEU A 652 6.68 26.02 -34.12
N PHE A 653 5.41 26.12 -33.72
CA PHE A 653 4.33 25.58 -34.53
C PHE A 653 4.12 26.46 -35.76
N ALA A 654 3.95 25.84 -36.93
CA ALA A 654 3.75 26.51 -38.20
C ALA A 654 2.40 27.24 -38.27
N THR A 655 1.34 26.62 -37.75
CA THR A 655 0.02 27.27 -37.64
C THR A 655 -0.66 26.94 -36.32
N VAL A 656 -1.49 27.87 -35.86
CA VAL A 656 -2.38 27.68 -34.71
C VAL A 656 -3.79 28.11 -35.11
N THR A 657 -4.75 27.19 -35.02
CA THR A 657 -6.16 27.49 -35.31
C THR A 657 -7.03 27.26 -34.07
N TYR A 658 -8.07 28.08 -33.94
CA TYR A 658 -8.95 28.11 -32.77
C TYR A 658 -10.38 27.79 -33.18
N ALA A 659 -11.03 26.89 -32.45
CA ALA A 659 -12.47 26.65 -32.59
C ALA A 659 -13.16 26.85 -31.24
N ASN A 660 -14.08 27.83 -31.17
CA ASN A 660 -14.83 28.18 -29.95
C ASN A 660 -13.93 28.54 -28.73
N VAL A 661 -12.71 29.02 -28.99
CA VAL A 661 -11.74 29.45 -27.98
C VAL A 661 -11.34 30.90 -28.22
N LYS A 662 -11.15 31.66 -27.14
CA LYS A 662 -10.53 32.99 -27.16
C LYS A 662 -9.35 33.02 -26.18
N GLN A 663 -8.23 33.56 -26.64
CA GLN A 663 -7.03 33.77 -25.84
C GLN A 663 -7.20 35.03 -24.96
N ARG A 664 -6.71 35.00 -23.72
CA ARG A 664 -6.64 36.21 -22.89
C ARG A 664 -5.58 37.16 -23.45
N LYS A 665 -5.86 38.46 -23.36
CA LYS A 665 -4.85 39.48 -23.63
C LYS A 665 -3.79 39.46 -22.53
N ALA A 666 -2.60 40.01 -22.82
CA ALA A 666 -1.51 40.16 -21.88
C ALA A 666 -1.99 40.74 -20.52
N PRO A 667 -1.38 40.33 -19.39
CA PRO A 667 -0.12 39.60 -19.26
C PRO A 667 -0.23 38.06 -19.33
N LEU A 668 -1.45 37.50 -19.43
CA LEU A 668 -1.69 36.05 -19.42
C LEU A 668 -1.92 35.51 -20.85
N THR A 669 -0.93 35.67 -21.73
CA THR A 669 -1.08 35.34 -23.16
C THR A 669 -1.30 33.85 -23.42
N GLN A 670 -0.93 32.92 -22.54
CA GLN A 670 -1.15 31.48 -22.74
C GLN A 670 -2.44 30.93 -22.10
N THR A 671 -3.35 31.80 -21.67
CA THR A 671 -4.64 31.39 -21.09
C THR A 671 -5.74 31.42 -22.14
N TYR A 672 -6.48 30.32 -22.26
CA TYR A 672 -7.53 30.11 -23.25
C TYR A 672 -8.87 29.85 -22.57
N ARG A 673 -9.92 30.51 -23.07
CA ARG A 673 -11.28 30.40 -22.53
C ARG A 673 -12.27 29.99 -23.62
N LYS A 674 -13.23 29.15 -23.25
CA LYS A 674 -14.39 28.82 -24.12
C LYS A 674 -15.21 30.07 -24.40
N ILE A 675 -15.53 30.31 -25.68
CA ILE A 675 -16.46 31.37 -26.09
C ILE A 675 -17.87 30.96 -25.68
N ASN A 676 -18.32 29.78 -26.14
CA ASN A 676 -19.55 29.15 -25.71
C ASN A 676 -19.24 27.94 -24.81
N LYS A 677 -19.62 28.03 -23.54
CA LYS A 677 -19.38 27.00 -22.52
C LYS A 677 -20.05 25.65 -22.82
N LYS A 678 -21.11 25.64 -23.64
CA LYS A 678 -21.88 24.43 -24.00
C LYS A 678 -21.36 23.70 -25.24
N LYS A 679 -20.41 24.29 -25.97
CA LYS A 679 -19.81 23.68 -27.18
C LYS A 679 -18.38 23.21 -26.89
N ALA A 680 -17.93 22.18 -27.59
CA ALA A 680 -16.53 21.78 -27.58
C ALA A 680 -15.64 22.97 -28.01
N ALA A 681 -14.44 23.05 -27.45
CA ALA A 681 -13.51 24.15 -27.71
C ALA A 681 -12.12 23.58 -27.89
N THR A 682 -11.49 23.87 -29.02
CA THR A 682 -10.23 23.26 -29.42
C THR A 682 -9.20 24.27 -29.88
N ILE A 683 -7.93 23.93 -29.67
CA ILE A 683 -6.75 24.63 -30.18
C ILE A 683 -5.97 23.60 -31.00
N THR A 684 -5.72 23.89 -32.26
CA THR A 684 -4.98 23.00 -33.16
C THR A 684 -3.65 23.62 -33.52
N TYR A 685 -2.57 22.95 -33.16
CA TYR A 685 -1.22 23.29 -33.55
C TYR A 685 -0.77 22.38 -34.69
N THR A 686 -0.12 22.93 -35.71
CA THR A 686 0.53 22.13 -36.76
C THR A 686 2.01 22.45 -36.84
N PHE A 687 2.81 21.42 -37.11
CA PHE A 687 4.21 21.58 -37.48
C PHE A 687 4.59 20.46 -38.45
N THR A 688 5.67 20.66 -39.21
CA THR A 688 6.20 19.62 -40.10
C THR A 688 7.64 19.33 -39.71
N PRO A 689 7.97 18.10 -39.26
CA PRO A 689 9.34 17.69 -38.99
C PRO A 689 10.26 17.98 -40.18
N GLN A 690 11.36 18.68 -39.94
CA GLN A 690 12.37 19.02 -40.95
C GLN A 690 13.43 17.91 -41.09
N THR A 691 13.58 17.11 -40.04
CA THR A 691 14.46 15.94 -40.01
C THR A 691 13.67 14.70 -39.57
N ASN A 692 14.32 13.53 -39.59
CA ASN A 692 13.74 12.31 -39.03
C ASN A 692 13.87 12.23 -37.51
N ASP A 693 14.53 13.20 -36.88
CA ASP A 693 14.76 13.21 -35.44
C ASP A 693 13.44 13.21 -34.64
N PRO A 694 13.48 12.79 -33.36
CA PRO A 694 12.35 12.94 -32.48
C PRO A 694 11.99 14.40 -32.20
N TYR A 695 10.69 14.65 -32.06
CA TYR A 695 10.11 15.93 -31.61
C TYR A 695 9.34 15.70 -30.31
N TYR A 696 9.80 16.34 -29.24
CA TYR A 696 9.25 16.21 -27.89
C TYR A 696 8.48 17.45 -27.49
N LEU A 697 7.35 17.26 -26.80
CA LEU A 697 6.51 18.30 -26.24
C LEU A 697 6.62 18.26 -24.71
N THR A 698 6.85 19.41 -24.08
CA THR A 698 6.65 19.55 -22.63
C THR A 698 5.19 19.83 -22.32
N ILE A 699 4.66 19.23 -21.26
CA ILE A 699 3.28 19.41 -20.79
C ILE A 699 3.33 19.75 -19.32
N GLY A 700 2.90 20.97 -18.96
CA GLY A 700 2.88 21.43 -17.56
C GLY A 700 1.93 20.62 -16.68
N SER A 701 2.22 20.55 -15.38
CA SER A 701 1.49 19.70 -14.44
C SER A 701 -0.01 19.99 -14.32
N ASN A 702 -0.43 21.22 -14.65
CA ASN A 702 -1.83 21.64 -14.65
C ASN A 702 -2.63 21.16 -15.89
N LEU A 703 -1.98 20.59 -16.90
CA LEU A 703 -2.59 20.11 -18.14
C LEU A 703 -2.97 18.63 -18.06
N ASN A 704 -3.55 18.24 -16.94
CA ASN A 704 -4.05 16.89 -16.73
C ASN A 704 -5.38 16.62 -17.47
N SER A 705 -5.80 15.37 -17.46
CA SER A 705 -7.02 14.87 -18.14
C SER A 705 -8.31 15.61 -17.75
N LYS A 706 -8.37 16.21 -16.54
CA LYS A 706 -9.51 17.04 -16.12
C LYS A 706 -9.51 18.41 -16.77
N ALA A 707 -8.35 18.93 -17.16
CA ALA A 707 -8.19 20.24 -17.80
C ALA A 707 -8.32 20.14 -19.32
N VAL A 708 -7.63 19.18 -19.94
CA VAL A 708 -7.52 19.05 -21.40
C VAL A 708 -7.45 17.59 -21.86
N SER A 709 -7.82 17.36 -23.12
CA SER A 709 -7.56 16.12 -23.84
C SER A 709 -6.71 16.41 -25.09
N PHE A 710 -5.76 15.52 -25.40
CA PHE A 710 -4.84 15.67 -26.53
C PHE A 710 -5.12 14.65 -27.62
N SER A 711 -5.02 15.06 -28.89
CA SER A 711 -4.98 14.15 -30.03
C SER A 711 -3.93 14.57 -31.05
N VAL A 712 -3.28 13.58 -31.67
CA VAL A 712 -2.29 13.76 -32.74
C VAL A 712 -2.84 13.11 -34.01
N ASN A 713 -2.93 13.89 -35.08
CA ASN A 713 -3.48 13.44 -36.38
C ASN A 713 -4.87 12.79 -36.25
N GLY A 714 -5.70 13.32 -35.35
CA GLY A 714 -7.07 12.83 -35.10
C GLY A 714 -7.17 11.62 -34.16
N LYS A 715 -6.07 11.02 -33.74
CA LYS A 715 -6.03 9.92 -32.76
C LYS A 715 -5.72 10.45 -31.36
N ALA A 716 -6.41 9.96 -30.33
CA ALA A 716 -6.13 10.36 -28.95
C ALA A 716 -4.68 10.02 -28.58
N LEU A 717 -3.94 11.00 -28.06
CA LEU A 717 -2.55 10.83 -27.61
C LEU A 717 -2.57 10.01 -26.32
N GLN A 718 -1.97 8.83 -26.34
CA GLN A 718 -1.82 8.01 -25.14
C GLN A 718 -0.67 8.58 -24.31
N GLN A 719 -0.98 9.03 -23.10
CA GLN A 719 0.01 9.49 -22.14
C GLN A 719 -0.53 9.36 -20.72
N TYR A 720 0.34 8.98 -19.79
CA TYR A 720 0.01 8.95 -18.37
C TYR A 720 -0.22 10.38 -17.85
N ASP A 721 -1.24 10.56 -17.01
CA ASP A 721 -1.68 11.89 -16.59
C ASP A 721 -0.60 12.67 -15.82
N THR A 722 -0.55 13.98 -16.01
CA THR A 722 0.39 14.83 -15.27
C THR A 722 -0.03 14.92 -13.81
N PHE A 723 0.95 14.99 -12.90
CA PHE A 723 0.69 15.04 -11.45
C PHE A 723 1.28 16.29 -10.80
N ARG A 724 2.58 16.27 -10.49
CA ARG A 724 3.27 17.36 -9.77
C ARG A 724 4.16 18.19 -10.71
N ASP A 725 4.89 17.51 -11.58
CA ASP A 725 5.98 18.07 -12.39
C ASP A 725 5.59 18.18 -13.87
N THR A 726 6.31 19.02 -14.63
CA THR A 726 6.18 19.11 -16.10
C THR A 726 6.71 17.82 -16.72
N VAL A 727 5.93 17.19 -17.60
CA VAL A 727 6.33 15.94 -18.26
C VAL A 727 6.78 16.19 -19.70
N ILE A 728 7.61 15.30 -20.24
CA ILE A 728 7.98 15.28 -21.66
C ILE A 728 7.16 14.19 -22.35
N VAL A 729 6.66 14.45 -23.55
CA VAL A 729 5.94 13.47 -24.39
C VAL A 729 6.50 13.52 -25.80
N ASN A 730 6.70 12.36 -26.43
CA ASN A 730 7.14 12.31 -27.82
C ASN A 730 5.94 12.41 -28.78
N LEU A 731 5.94 13.41 -29.67
CA LEU A 731 4.87 13.60 -30.64
C LEU A 731 5.17 13.00 -32.02
N ALA A 732 6.45 12.94 -32.41
CA ALA A 732 6.85 12.51 -33.74
C ALA A 732 8.29 12.01 -33.75
N ALA A 733 8.57 10.98 -34.54
CA ALA A 733 9.91 10.46 -34.79
C ALA A 733 9.90 9.71 -36.13
N ALA A 734 10.99 9.82 -36.91
CA ALA A 734 11.11 9.23 -38.25
C ALA A 734 10.00 9.66 -39.23
N GLN A 735 9.56 10.92 -39.15
CA GLN A 735 8.42 11.47 -39.88
C GLN A 735 8.78 12.74 -40.66
N LYS A 736 10.01 12.84 -41.20
CA LYS A 736 10.45 13.99 -41.99
C LYS A 736 9.45 14.32 -43.10
N GLY A 737 9.05 15.58 -43.18
CA GLY A 737 8.14 16.09 -44.20
C GLY A 737 6.67 15.70 -44.02
N GLN A 738 6.29 14.94 -42.99
CA GLN A 738 4.89 14.60 -42.71
C GLN A 738 4.27 15.59 -41.73
N PRO A 739 3.24 16.37 -42.13
CA PRO A 739 2.60 17.31 -41.22
C PRO A 739 2.00 16.62 -39.99
N ILE A 740 2.28 17.16 -38.81
CA ILE A 740 1.75 16.70 -37.53
C ILE A 740 0.74 17.72 -37.03
N LYS A 741 -0.47 17.24 -36.71
CA LYS A 741 -1.59 18.04 -36.19
C LYS A 741 -1.87 17.65 -34.74
N LEU A 742 -1.43 18.48 -33.80
CA LEU A 742 -1.74 18.36 -32.38
C LEU A 742 -3.00 19.16 -32.04
N THR A 743 -4.06 18.49 -31.60
CA THR A 743 -5.31 19.13 -31.18
C THR A 743 -5.47 19.02 -29.67
N ILE A 744 -5.66 20.16 -29.01
CA ILE A 744 -5.98 20.26 -27.58
C ILE A 744 -7.46 20.56 -27.46
N THR A 745 -8.20 19.72 -26.75
CA THR A 745 -9.61 19.96 -26.40
C THR A 745 -9.71 20.42 -24.96
N LEU A 746 -10.39 21.55 -24.71
CA LEU A 746 -10.59 22.08 -23.36
C LEU A 746 -11.74 21.32 -22.66
N ASN A 747 -11.42 20.65 -21.55
CA ASN A 747 -12.40 20.01 -20.68
C ASN A 747 -12.97 21.00 -19.65
N GLN A 748 -12.23 22.09 -19.37
CA GLN A 748 -12.66 23.18 -18.51
C GLN A 748 -13.00 24.46 -19.29
N ASN A 749 -13.65 25.41 -18.63
CA ASN A 749 -14.03 26.68 -19.25
C ASN A 749 -12.83 27.58 -19.56
N GLU A 750 -11.77 27.47 -18.76
CA GLU A 750 -10.54 28.23 -18.92
C GLU A 750 -9.35 27.30 -18.59
N VAL A 751 -8.30 27.36 -19.40
CA VAL A 751 -7.08 26.57 -19.23
C VAL A 751 -5.87 27.44 -19.54
N TRP A 752 -4.83 27.32 -18.72
CA TRP A 752 -3.52 27.93 -18.96
C TRP A 752 -2.55 26.89 -19.52
N LEU A 753 -2.05 27.07 -20.74
CA LEU A 753 -1.06 26.18 -21.36
C LEU A 753 0.35 26.46 -20.83
N LYS A 754 0.57 26.27 -19.53
CA LYS A 754 1.87 26.43 -18.88
C LYS A 754 2.85 25.36 -19.35
N ASP A 755 4.12 25.75 -19.51
CA ASP A 755 5.25 24.85 -19.82
C ASP A 755 4.98 23.97 -21.06
N PHE A 756 4.26 24.54 -22.02
CA PHE A 756 3.84 23.89 -23.26
C PHE A 756 4.74 24.34 -24.42
N GLN A 757 5.75 23.54 -24.76
CA GLN A 757 6.75 23.89 -25.77
C GLN A 757 7.18 22.65 -26.55
N LEU A 758 7.26 22.79 -27.88
CA LEU A 758 7.80 21.78 -28.78
C LEU A 758 9.32 21.92 -28.90
N TYR A 759 10.02 20.79 -28.92
CA TYR A 759 11.46 20.71 -29.07
C TYR A 759 11.83 19.69 -30.15
N HIS A 760 12.83 20.02 -30.96
CA HIS A 760 13.56 19.08 -31.82
C HIS A 760 14.74 18.51 -31.03
N PHE A 761 14.95 17.19 -31.14
CA PHE A 761 16.02 16.49 -30.43
C PHE A 761 17.18 16.16 -31.38
N ASP A 762 18.40 16.62 -31.08
CA ASP A 762 19.56 16.33 -31.92
C ASP A 762 20.09 14.90 -31.70
N THR A 763 19.65 13.96 -32.55
CA THR A 763 20.07 12.55 -32.47
C THR A 763 21.54 12.35 -32.82
N THR A 764 22.13 13.23 -33.64
CA THR A 764 23.52 13.12 -34.07
C THR A 764 24.44 13.42 -32.90
N SER A 765 24.26 14.59 -32.27
CA SER A 765 25.00 14.99 -31.07
C SER A 765 24.77 14.00 -29.92
N PHE A 766 23.53 13.56 -29.72
CA PHE A 766 23.18 12.53 -28.74
C PHE A 766 23.95 11.23 -28.97
N SER A 767 23.90 10.68 -30.18
CA SER A 767 24.55 9.39 -30.49
C SER A 767 26.07 9.45 -30.32
N GLN A 768 26.70 10.59 -30.63
CA GLN A 768 28.12 10.80 -30.39
C GLN A 768 28.45 10.80 -28.89
N ALA A 769 27.66 11.52 -28.09
CA ALA A 769 27.81 11.57 -26.64
C ALA A 769 27.65 10.18 -26.00
N ILE A 770 26.62 9.44 -26.40
CA ILE A 770 26.37 8.09 -25.88
C ILE A 770 27.49 7.11 -26.27
N ARG A 771 27.99 7.15 -27.51
CA ARG A 771 29.13 6.33 -27.92
C ARG A 771 30.38 6.60 -27.06
N GLN A 772 30.62 7.87 -26.70
CA GLN A 772 31.71 8.22 -25.77
C GLN A 772 31.51 7.54 -24.40
N LEU A 773 30.30 7.56 -23.85
CA LEU A 773 30.00 6.98 -22.53
C LEU A 773 29.97 5.44 -22.57
N GLN A 774 29.58 4.83 -23.69
CA GLN A 774 29.58 3.37 -23.88
C GLN A 774 30.99 2.78 -24.05
N ALA A 775 32.01 3.60 -24.35
CA ALA A 775 33.37 3.12 -24.59
C ALA A 775 34.06 2.57 -23.32
N GLU A 776 33.65 3.04 -22.14
CA GLU A 776 34.26 2.67 -20.86
C GLU A 776 33.19 2.15 -19.87
N PRO A 777 32.56 1.00 -20.15
CA PRO A 777 31.50 0.46 -19.31
C PRO A 777 32.07 -0.21 -18.06
N TRP A 778 31.31 -0.18 -16.97
CA TRP A 778 31.51 -1.13 -15.88
C TRP A 778 30.94 -2.48 -16.29
N GLN A 779 31.84 -3.43 -16.54
CA GLN A 779 31.52 -4.79 -16.95
C GLN A 779 31.37 -5.65 -15.70
N LEU A 780 30.11 -5.96 -15.34
CA LEU A 780 29.82 -6.76 -14.17
C LEU A 780 30.30 -8.20 -14.36
N THR A 781 31.09 -8.67 -13.39
CA THR A 781 31.42 -10.08 -13.20
C THR A 781 30.50 -10.74 -12.17
N LYS A 782 29.82 -9.92 -11.35
CA LYS A 782 28.80 -10.36 -10.40
C LYS A 782 27.65 -9.37 -10.37
N ASN A 783 26.43 -9.87 -10.61
CA ASN A 783 25.21 -9.09 -10.62
C ASN A 783 24.19 -9.66 -9.62
N GLN A 784 24.30 -9.29 -8.35
CA GLN A 784 23.32 -9.60 -7.32
C GLN A 784 22.83 -8.29 -6.69
N ASN A 785 21.57 -8.23 -6.26
CA ASN A 785 20.96 -6.98 -5.80
C ASN A 785 21.72 -6.26 -4.67
N ILE A 786 22.34 -7.04 -3.78
CA ILE A 786 23.11 -6.51 -2.64
C ILE A 786 24.62 -6.61 -2.84
N ASN A 787 25.08 -7.17 -3.95
CA ASN A 787 26.50 -7.40 -4.22
C ASN A 787 26.77 -7.35 -5.73
N LEU A 788 27.30 -6.22 -6.17
CA LEU A 788 27.67 -5.96 -7.56
C LEU A 788 29.19 -5.84 -7.64
N SER A 789 29.81 -6.48 -8.62
CA SER A 789 31.26 -6.37 -8.83
C SER A 789 31.57 -6.45 -10.32
N GLY A 790 32.59 -5.72 -10.74
CA GLY A 790 32.97 -5.69 -12.16
C GLY A 790 34.26 -4.92 -12.42
N GLN A 791 34.73 -5.01 -13.65
CA GLN A 791 35.91 -4.30 -14.13
C GLN A 791 35.50 -3.03 -14.87
N ILE A 792 36.29 -1.97 -14.72
CA ILE A 792 36.18 -0.74 -15.51
C ILE A 792 37.58 -0.24 -15.87
N ASN A 793 37.74 0.29 -17.08
CA ASN A 793 38.99 0.88 -17.53
C ASN A 793 38.80 2.38 -17.78
N ILE A 794 39.54 3.21 -17.05
CA ILE A 794 39.44 4.67 -17.09
C ILE A 794 40.60 5.21 -17.93
N THR A 795 40.30 5.85 -19.06
CA THR A 795 41.36 6.29 -19.99
C THR A 795 41.79 7.75 -19.81
N LYS A 796 40.93 8.60 -19.23
CA LYS A 796 41.18 10.04 -19.03
C LYS A 796 41.35 10.38 -17.55
N ARG A 797 42.02 11.50 -17.27
CA ARG A 797 42.07 12.08 -15.92
C ARG A 797 40.72 12.73 -15.57
N HIS A 798 40.47 12.93 -14.29
CA HIS A 798 39.25 13.62 -13.79
C HIS A 798 37.93 12.91 -14.14
N GLN A 799 37.94 11.58 -14.21
CA GLN A 799 36.74 10.77 -14.40
C GLN A 799 36.20 10.20 -13.07
N VAL A 800 34.93 9.83 -13.11
CA VAL A 800 34.24 9.04 -12.09
C VAL A 800 33.61 7.84 -12.78
N MET A 801 33.47 6.71 -12.08
CA MET A 801 32.45 5.74 -12.43
C MET A 801 31.10 6.30 -11.97
N MET A 802 30.31 6.77 -12.93
CA MET A 802 28.91 7.12 -12.71
C MET A 802 28.09 5.83 -12.70
N THR A 803 27.08 5.75 -11.83
CA THR A 803 26.11 4.66 -11.85
C THR A 803 24.70 5.22 -11.90
N THR A 804 23.73 4.35 -12.21
CA THR A 804 22.31 4.66 -12.04
C THR A 804 21.74 3.93 -10.82
N ILE A 805 22.55 3.72 -9.79
CA ILE A 805 22.13 3.09 -8.52
C ILE A 805 21.87 4.20 -7.51
N PRO A 806 20.66 4.31 -6.92
CA PRO A 806 20.41 5.31 -5.90
C PRO A 806 21.37 5.22 -4.70
N ALA A 807 21.91 6.37 -4.29
CA ALA A 807 22.84 6.54 -3.17
C ALA A 807 22.10 6.44 -1.82
N ALA A 808 21.64 5.23 -1.52
CA ALA A 808 21.15 4.84 -0.20
C ALA A 808 22.34 4.65 0.77
N ALA A 809 22.17 5.04 2.03
CA ALA A 809 23.25 5.01 3.04
C ALA A 809 23.79 3.60 3.33
N GLY A 810 23.04 2.54 3.01
CA GLY A 810 23.46 1.15 3.19
C GLY A 810 24.51 0.66 2.19
N TRP A 811 24.79 1.42 1.11
CA TRP A 811 25.80 1.05 0.13
C TRP A 811 27.23 1.32 0.61
N ARG A 812 28.13 0.39 0.33
CA ARG A 812 29.58 0.50 0.52
C ARG A 812 30.29 0.16 -0.78
N ALA A 813 31.45 0.78 -1.00
CA ALA A 813 32.23 0.60 -2.21
C ALA A 813 33.68 0.24 -1.89
N THR A 814 34.28 -0.58 -2.75
CA THR A 814 35.72 -0.88 -2.76
C THR A 814 36.26 -0.70 -4.17
N ILE A 815 37.48 -0.18 -4.28
CA ILE A 815 38.30 -0.15 -5.51
C ILE A 815 39.52 -1.01 -5.25
N ASP A 816 39.74 -2.02 -6.08
CA ASP A 816 40.88 -2.95 -5.95
C ASP A 816 41.00 -3.49 -4.52
N GLN A 817 39.84 -3.92 -3.97
CA GLN A 817 39.63 -4.43 -2.61
C GLN A 817 39.83 -3.41 -1.47
N LYS A 818 40.17 -2.15 -1.77
CA LYS A 818 40.33 -1.09 -0.76
C LYS A 818 39.02 -0.29 -0.58
N PRO A 819 38.52 -0.11 0.65
CA PRO A 819 37.31 0.68 0.90
C PRO A 819 37.45 2.13 0.44
N VAL A 820 36.39 2.65 -0.20
CA VAL A 820 36.35 4.06 -0.65
C VAL A 820 35.02 4.72 -0.30
N LYS A 821 35.06 6.05 -0.14
CA LYS A 821 33.86 6.85 0.14
C LYS A 821 33.08 7.07 -1.15
N ILE A 822 31.80 6.69 -1.12
CA ILE A 822 30.86 6.97 -2.21
C ILE A 822 30.60 8.49 -2.27
N LYS A 823 30.67 9.06 -3.47
CA LYS A 823 30.16 10.40 -3.77
C LYS A 823 28.76 10.29 -4.35
N ARG A 824 28.04 11.40 -4.33
CA ARG A 824 26.69 11.51 -4.89
C ARG A 824 26.71 12.37 -6.14
N ALA A 825 26.03 11.90 -7.19
CA ALA A 825 25.77 12.66 -8.41
C ALA A 825 24.26 12.86 -8.58
N LEU A 826 23.85 14.02 -9.12
CA LEU A 826 22.43 14.39 -9.35
C LEU A 826 21.54 14.26 -8.09
N ASP A 827 22.12 14.47 -6.91
CA ASP A 827 21.54 14.19 -5.58
C ASP A 827 20.86 12.81 -5.42
N THR A 828 21.12 11.88 -6.34
CA THR A 828 20.37 10.64 -6.44
C THR A 828 21.29 9.44 -6.52
N PHE A 829 22.36 9.48 -7.32
CA PHE A 829 23.11 8.30 -7.70
C PHE A 829 24.46 8.17 -7.03
N ILE A 830 24.93 6.92 -6.91
CA ILE A 830 26.29 6.56 -6.52
C ILE A 830 27.25 6.98 -7.64
N ALA A 831 28.30 7.70 -7.26
CA ALA A 831 29.44 8.00 -8.13
C ALA A 831 30.75 7.71 -7.38
N ILE A 832 31.70 7.09 -8.07
CA ILE A 832 33.00 6.70 -7.48
C ILE A 832 34.12 7.36 -8.29
N PRO A 833 34.89 8.30 -7.71
CA PRO A 833 36.09 8.82 -8.36
C PRO A 833 37.11 7.72 -8.61
N LEU A 834 37.63 7.66 -9.83
CA LEU A 834 38.64 6.69 -10.23
C LEU A 834 39.84 7.40 -10.87
N THR A 835 41.01 6.81 -10.65
CA THR A 835 42.23 7.22 -11.35
C THR A 835 42.27 6.59 -12.74
N LYS A 836 43.17 7.08 -13.60
CA LYS A 836 43.42 6.45 -14.91
C LYS A 836 43.98 5.04 -14.69
N GLY A 837 43.42 4.04 -15.36
CA GLY A 837 43.82 2.63 -15.24
C GLY A 837 42.63 1.67 -15.20
N SER A 838 42.95 0.38 -15.11
CA SER A 838 41.96 -0.68 -14.90
C SER A 838 41.72 -0.87 -13.41
N HIS A 839 40.45 -0.92 -13.02
CA HIS A 839 40.02 -1.03 -11.65
C HIS A 839 38.93 -2.10 -11.49
N THR A 840 39.07 -2.90 -10.44
CA THR A 840 37.98 -3.75 -9.95
C THR A 840 37.15 -2.93 -8.97
N VAL A 841 35.89 -2.68 -9.30
CA VAL A 841 34.97 -1.97 -8.40
C VAL A 841 33.92 -2.95 -7.90
N SER A 842 33.70 -2.94 -6.58
CA SER A 842 32.64 -3.74 -5.95
C SER A 842 31.77 -2.87 -5.05
N LEU A 843 30.47 -3.07 -5.14
CA LEU A 843 29.43 -2.46 -4.32
C LEU A 843 28.72 -3.51 -3.48
N SER A 844 28.54 -3.25 -2.19
CA SER A 844 27.78 -4.11 -1.28
C SER A 844 26.74 -3.30 -0.51
N TYR A 845 25.53 -3.83 -0.35
CA TYR A 845 24.44 -3.19 0.38
C TYR A 845 24.14 -3.89 1.70
N TRP A 846 24.01 -3.11 2.77
CA TRP A 846 23.48 -3.55 4.05
C TRP A 846 22.55 -2.48 4.64
N PRO A 847 21.27 -2.81 4.97
CA PRO A 847 20.32 -1.80 5.41
C PRO A 847 20.78 -1.04 6.68
N PRO A 848 20.59 0.29 6.73
CA PRO A 848 20.89 1.08 7.93
C PRO A 848 20.11 0.58 9.15
N TYR A 849 20.78 0.59 10.31
CA TYR A 849 20.28 0.12 11.61
C TYR A 849 19.91 -1.37 11.73
N LEU A 850 20.03 -2.18 10.67
CA LEU A 850 19.71 -3.61 10.76
C LEU A 850 20.62 -4.35 11.75
N THR A 851 21.92 -4.07 11.75
CA THR A 851 22.87 -4.67 12.70
C THR A 851 22.51 -4.30 14.14
N LEU A 852 22.18 -3.03 14.41
CA LEU A 852 21.76 -2.59 15.73
C LEU A 852 20.47 -3.29 16.17
N GLY A 853 19.49 -3.39 15.26
CA GLY A 853 18.25 -4.12 15.50
C GLY A 853 18.49 -5.59 15.81
N LEU A 854 19.37 -6.28 15.08
CA LEU A 854 19.76 -7.67 15.35
C LEU A 854 20.38 -7.84 16.74
N VAL A 855 21.28 -6.94 17.14
CA VAL A 855 21.92 -6.97 18.47
C VAL A 855 20.89 -6.77 19.57
N ILE A 856 20.04 -5.74 19.47
CA ILE A 856 19.01 -5.45 20.49
C ILE A 856 18.02 -6.61 20.60
N THR A 857 17.52 -7.13 19.47
CA THR A 857 16.64 -8.29 19.44
C THR A 857 17.32 -9.50 20.07
N GLY A 858 18.56 -9.82 19.71
CA GLY A 858 19.31 -10.96 20.23
C GLY A 858 19.55 -10.90 21.74
N VAL A 859 19.96 -9.73 22.26
CA VAL A 859 20.13 -9.49 23.71
C VAL A 859 18.80 -9.65 24.44
N THR A 860 17.73 -9.07 23.90
CA THR A 860 16.39 -9.14 24.51
C THR A 860 15.89 -10.58 24.60
N LEU A 861 15.97 -11.34 23.51
CA LEU A 861 15.57 -12.75 23.50
C LEU A 861 16.43 -13.61 24.43
N SER A 862 17.70 -13.27 24.60
CA SER A 862 18.60 -13.94 25.55
C SER A 862 18.16 -13.68 27.00
N ILE A 863 17.82 -12.44 27.34
CA ILE A 863 17.29 -12.07 28.66
C ILE A 863 15.99 -12.84 28.96
N ASP A 864 15.07 -12.88 28.00
CA ASP A 864 13.81 -13.60 28.14
C ASP A 864 14.02 -15.12 28.28
N GLY A 865 14.96 -15.69 27.52
CA GLY A 865 15.33 -17.09 27.61
C GLY A 865 15.93 -17.46 28.96
N LEU A 866 16.85 -16.65 29.48
CA LEU A 866 17.46 -16.84 30.81
C LEU A 866 16.42 -16.70 31.93
N TYR A 867 15.55 -15.70 31.85
CA TYR A 867 14.49 -15.51 32.84
C TYR A 867 13.47 -16.66 32.83
N TYR A 868 13.11 -17.16 31.63
CA TYR A 868 12.26 -18.34 31.49
C TYR A 868 12.90 -19.57 32.15
N TYR A 869 14.19 -19.81 31.88
CA TYR A 869 14.95 -20.91 32.46
C TYR A 869 15.02 -20.83 33.99
N TYR A 870 15.34 -19.66 34.54
CA TYR A 870 15.37 -19.41 35.98
C TYR A 870 14.02 -19.73 36.64
N ARG A 871 12.90 -19.23 36.07
CA ARG A 871 11.56 -19.52 36.60
C ARG A 871 11.24 -21.02 36.59
N LYS A 872 11.65 -21.75 35.53
CA LYS A 872 11.41 -23.18 35.42
C LYS A 872 12.19 -23.95 36.50
N ARG A 873 13.45 -23.60 36.77
CA ARG A 873 14.25 -24.18 37.86
C ARG A 873 13.66 -23.89 39.24
N CYS A 874 13.26 -22.65 39.53
CA CYS A 874 12.62 -22.32 40.81
C CYS A 874 11.28 -23.04 41.00
N ALA A 875 10.53 -23.33 39.93
CA ALA A 875 9.31 -24.11 40.01
C ALA A 875 9.59 -25.59 40.31
N GLN A 876 10.69 -26.15 39.76
CA GLN A 876 11.12 -27.52 40.05
C GLN A 876 11.63 -27.67 41.50
N HIS A 877 12.39 -26.71 42.02
CA HIS A 877 12.85 -26.71 43.42
C HIS A 877 11.76 -26.44 44.47
N ARG A 878 10.54 -26.06 44.06
CA ARG A 878 9.38 -25.95 44.97
C ARG A 878 8.49 -27.20 44.98
N LEU A 879 8.80 -28.18 44.12
CA LEU A 879 8.12 -29.47 44.01
C LEU A 879 8.92 -30.60 44.69
N PHE A 880 10.13 -30.31 45.15
CA PHE A 880 10.91 -31.05 46.14
C PHE A 880 10.91 -30.24 47.42
#